data_AF-A0A7V6WJV0-F1
#
_entry.id   AF-A0A7V6WJV0-F1
#
_cell.length_a   1.000
_cell.length_b   1.000
_cell.length_c   1.000
_cell.angle_alpha   90.00
_cell.angle_beta   90.00
_cell.angle_gamma   90.00
#
_symmetry.space_group_name_H-M   'P 1'
#
loop_
_entity.id
_entity.type
_entity.pdbx_description
1 polymer ?
#
loop_
_entity_poly.entity_id
_entity_poly.type
_entity_poly.pdbx_seq_one_letter_code
_entity_poly.pdbx_strand_id
1 'polypeptide(L)'
;MSNLERNFKRIDNILLEEAGTSGPNDYIIQISWILFLKYLSDLEEIRKIESELAKKKYRQLLKEEFQWKTWAVSENADSGDDLLDFVNKKLFPYLKTFKETESNARTISYKIGEIFSEIANKIQNGHNLREIIDIIDELEFKTQEELDDLSHLYEARLKLLGGAGRSGEFYTPRPLIKTIIKVINPQKDKTIYDGAAGTGGFLTEGYEFIRSNKKLSTKDLEFLKKETFFGKNKKPEPYLLGTMNMILHGIEAPNMIRTNTLTENVNDIQEKDKYDYIFANPPFGGRERKEVQQNFNIKTSETAFLFLQHFMKKLKAGGEAGVVIKNTFLSNMDNAAISLRKELLENYNLHTVLDLPAGVFSSGAGTGVKTVVLFFKKGEPTRKIWFYQLNLERNLGKTNPLSEDDLAEFVRLYPTKATGDNSWTVEMKDIDSTNFDLSVKNPNKKEENILRSPKEILKEMERLGESGKFLTQTLDYIEKGSKVKRKKMRSISEELSLVSIPVVASAGCDDVSVFAEENIENYFDIDKSFIPDRVSIEDVVLVRAVGDSMEEANIKNNDLVLVEKLHSRQAKDNERVVAIIDSKAVIKRVNFTKNAVILSPESKNKIYKPIIIKDNFNIPARVINVIDTNSEDSELKYQRIEGQ
;
A
#
# COMPACT_ATOMS: atom_id res chain seq x y z
N MET A 1 14.41 6.17 -27.88
CA MET A 1 13.28 6.91 -27.27
C MET A 1 12.38 7.39 -28.37
N SER A 2 11.09 7.08 -28.28
CA SER A 2 10.08 7.62 -29.21
C SER A 2 9.99 9.15 -29.06
N ASN A 3 9.39 9.84 -30.05
CA ASN A 3 9.15 11.28 -29.94
C ASN A 3 8.28 11.60 -28.71
N LEU A 4 7.31 10.73 -28.46
CA LEU A 4 6.39 10.83 -27.34
C LEU A 4 7.10 10.72 -25.98
N GLU A 5 8.00 9.76 -25.80
CA GLU A 5 8.84 9.64 -24.59
C GLU A 5 9.67 10.90 -24.33
N ARG A 6 10.18 11.52 -25.40
CA ARG A 6 10.98 12.75 -25.31
C ARG A 6 10.14 13.92 -24.84
N ASN A 7 8.94 14.10 -25.40
CA ASN A 7 8.01 15.16 -25.01
C ASN A 7 7.63 15.07 -23.54
N PHE A 8 7.27 13.86 -23.11
CA PHE A 8 6.95 13.56 -21.74
C PHE A 8 8.13 13.76 -20.77
N LYS A 9 9.36 13.42 -21.18
CA LYS A 9 10.58 13.72 -20.40
C LYS A 9 10.87 15.22 -20.30
N ARG A 10 10.60 15.99 -21.37
CA ARG A 10 10.69 17.46 -21.34
C ARG A 10 9.73 18.04 -20.31
N ILE A 11 8.48 17.58 -20.30
CA ILE A 11 7.49 18.01 -19.30
C ILE A 11 7.96 17.68 -17.88
N ASP A 12 8.48 16.48 -17.64
CA ASP A 12 9.00 16.10 -16.32
C ASP A 12 10.16 17.01 -15.87
N ASN A 13 11.04 17.43 -16.80
CA ASN A 13 12.13 18.37 -16.50
C ASN A 13 11.61 19.77 -16.15
N ILE A 14 10.61 20.28 -16.89
CA ILE A 14 9.99 21.57 -16.59
C ILE A 14 9.35 21.54 -15.21
N LEU A 15 8.63 20.46 -14.89
CA LEU A 15 7.98 20.27 -13.59
C LEU A 15 8.99 20.07 -12.46
N LEU A 16 10.17 19.50 -12.74
CA LEU A 16 11.25 19.39 -11.75
C LEU A 16 11.75 20.75 -11.26
N GLU A 17 11.74 21.76 -12.13
CA GLU A 17 12.16 23.13 -11.83
C GLU A 17 11.02 23.96 -11.19
N GLU A 18 9.80 23.43 -11.12
CA GLU A 18 8.62 24.15 -10.68
C GLU A 18 8.49 24.16 -9.14
N ALA A 19 8.53 25.35 -8.56
CA ALA A 19 8.52 25.55 -7.10
C ALA A 19 7.27 25.00 -6.40
N GLY A 20 6.12 24.97 -7.08
CA GLY A 20 4.86 24.47 -6.52
C GLY A 20 4.71 22.95 -6.51
N THR A 21 5.65 22.20 -7.09
CA THR A 21 5.59 20.74 -7.17
C THR A 21 6.66 20.08 -6.28
N SER A 22 6.31 18.97 -5.63
CA SER A 22 7.18 18.33 -4.62
C SER A 22 7.71 16.96 -5.02
N GLY A 23 7.44 16.49 -6.24
CA GLY A 23 7.97 15.24 -6.78
C GLY A 23 7.05 14.54 -7.79
N PRO A 24 7.35 13.28 -8.14
CA PRO A 24 6.66 12.55 -9.23
C PRO A 24 5.14 12.46 -9.09
N ASN A 25 4.63 12.43 -7.85
CA ASN A 25 3.19 12.45 -7.57
C ASN A 25 2.51 13.74 -8.06
N ASP A 26 3.15 14.88 -7.85
CA ASP A 26 2.61 16.15 -8.36
C ASP A 26 2.73 16.22 -9.87
N TYR A 27 3.85 15.74 -10.43
CA TYR A 27 4.10 15.84 -11.88
C TYR A 27 3.01 15.11 -12.66
N ILE A 28 2.72 13.87 -12.31
CA ILE A 28 1.71 13.10 -13.01
C ILE A 28 0.32 13.71 -12.85
N ILE A 29 -0.01 14.29 -11.69
CA ILE A 29 -1.30 14.96 -11.48
C ILE A 29 -1.42 16.19 -12.37
N GLN A 30 -0.37 17.01 -12.45
CA GLN A 30 -0.36 18.21 -13.28
C GLN A 30 -0.44 17.86 -14.77
N ILE A 31 0.31 16.86 -15.22
CA ILE A 31 0.22 16.35 -16.60
C ILE A 31 -1.20 15.83 -16.88
N SER A 32 -1.78 15.07 -15.94
CA SER A 32 -3.06 14.37 -16.14
C SER A 32 -4.22 15.32 -16.42
N TRP A 33 -4.33 16.44 -15.70
CA TRP A 33 -5.46 17.36 -15.92
C TRP A 33 -5.31 18.16 -17.22
N ILE A 34 -4.09 18.50 -17.62
CA ILE A 34 -3.83 19.20 -18.90
C ILE A 34 -4.14 18.24 -20.06
N LEU A 35 -3.63 17.01 -19.97
CA LEU A 35 -3.90 15.94 -20.92
C LEU A 35 -5.40 15.65 -21.05
N PHE A 36 -6.13 15.69 -19.93
CA PHE A 36 -7.58 15.52 -19.92
C PHE A 36 -8.32 16.59 -20.71
N LEU A 37 -7.91 17.86 -20.60
CA LEU A 37 -8.55 18.93 -21.37
C LEU A 37 -8.24 18.85 -22.85
N LYS A 38 -7.01 18.44 -23.23
CA LYS A 38 -6.67 18.15 -24.63
C LYS A 38 -7.52 17.01 -25.18
N TYR A 39 -7.59 15.90 -24.46
CA TYR A 39 -8.45 14.77 -24.82
C TYR A 39 -9.92 15.18 -24.97
N LEU A 40 -10.42 16.01 -24.06
CA LEU A 40 -11.80 16.49 -24.10
C LEU A 40 -12.09 17.32 -25.36
N SER A 41 -11.12 18.13 -25.79
CA SER A 41 -11.20 18.90 -27.04
C SER A 41 -11.32 17.97 -28.26
N ASP A 42 -10.46 16.95 -28.34
CA ASP A 42 -10.48 15.99 -29.45
C ASP A 42 -11.78 15.17 -29.45
N LEU A 43 -12.29 14.80 -28.27
CA LEU A 43 -13.58 14.13 -28.11
C LEU A 43 -14.76 15.00 -28.55
N GLU A 44 -14.76 16.31 -28.24
CA GLU A 44 -15.78 17.25 -28.72
C GLU A 44 -15.78 17.35 -30.25
N GLU A 45 -14.60 17.35 -30.87
CA GLU A 45 -14.46 17.38 -32.34
C GLU A 45 -15.03 16.12 -32.99
N ILE A 46 -14.70 14.94 -32.45
CA ILE A 46 -15.28 13.66 -32.90
C ILE A 46 -16.81 13.69 -32.77
N ARG A 47 -17.34 14.09 -31.60
CA ARG A 47 -18.80 14.14 -31.37
C ARG A 47 -19.51 15.15 -32.26
N LYS A 48 -18.85 16.25 -32.61
CA LYS A 48 -19.38 17.24 -33.55
C LYS A 48 -19.49 16.62 -34.95
N ILE A 49 -18.43 15.97 -35.43
CA ILE A 49 -18.41 15.27 -36.73
C ILE A 49 -19.49 14.17 -36.76
N GLU A 50 -19.58 13.34 -35.72
CA GLU A 50 -20.61 12.30 -35.62
C GLU A 50 -22.03 12.87 -35.64
N SER A 51 -22.26 14.00 -34.95
CA SER A 51 -23.56 14.68 -34.94
C SER A 51 -23.90 15.23 -36.32
N GLU A 52 -22.94 15.82 -37.02
CA GLU A 52 -23.10 16.33 -38.40
C GLU A 52 -23.45 15.17 -39.37
N LEU A 53 -22.71 14.06 -39.30
CA LEU A 53 -22.96 12.85 -40.08
C LEU A 53 -24.36 12.26 -39.77
N ALA A 54 -24.76 12.26 -38.50
CA ALA A 54 -26.06 11.79 -38.05
C ALA A 54 -27.20 12.80 -38.28
N LYS A 55 -26.91 13.99 -38.82
CA LYS A 55 -27.86 15.11 -38.97
C LYS A 55 -28.56 15.50 -37.66
N LYS A 56 -27.84 15.41 -36.55
CA LYS A 56 -28.28 15.82 -35.22
C LYS A 56 -27.63 17.13 -34.82
N LYS A 57 -28.34 17.94 -34.03
CA LYS A 57 -27.75 19.16 -33.45
C LYS A 57 -26.73 18.76 -32.38
N TYR A 58 -25.47 19.12 -32.58
CA TYR A 58 -24.44 18.98 -31.55
C TYR A 58 -24.70 19.98 -30.42
N ARG A 59 -24.65 19.50 -29.17
CA ARG A 59 -24.68 20.36 -27.99
C ARG A 59 -23.26 20.44 -27.45
N GLN A 60 -22.68 21.62 -27.57
CA GLN A 60 -21.34 21.92 -27.09
C GLN A 60 -21.24 21.67 -25.59
N LEU A 61 -20.13 21.05 -25.17
CA LEU A 61 -19.90 20.67 -23.77
C LEU A 61 -19.32 21.84 -22.97
N LEU A 62 -18.23 22.44 -23.46
CA LEU A 62 -17.58 23.58 -22.86
C LEU A 62 -17.98 24.87 -23.57
N LYS A 63 -18.18 25.97 -22.83
CA LYS A 63 -18.32 27.29 -23.47
C LYS A 63 -17.07 27.61 -24.29
N GLU A 64 -17.25 28.36 -25.37
CA GLU A 64 -16.20 28.69 -26.34
C GLU A 64 -14.93 29.25 -25.68
N GLU A 65 -15.05 30.14 -24.69
CA GLU A 65 -13.92 30.72 -23.95
C GLU A 65 -13.07 29.71 -23.16
N PHE A 66 -13.63 28.54 -22.82
CA PHE A 66 -12.95 27.48 -22.04
C PHE A 66 -12.53 26.28 -22.90
N GLN A 67 -12.77 26.32 -24.21
CA GLN A 67 -12.31 25.28 -25.12
C GLN A 67 -10.80 25.38 -25.32
N TRP A 68 -10.14 24.23 -25.38
CA TRP A 68 -8.69 24.12 -25.61
C TRP A 68 -8.24 24.97 -26.81
N LYS A 69 -8.96 24.89 -27.92
CA LYS A 69 -8.68 25.65 -29.16
C LYS A 69 -8.67 27.18 -28.96
N THR A 70 -9.32 27.69 -27.92
CA THR A 70 -9.46 29.13 -27.65
C THR A 70 -8.36 29.65 -26.73
N TRP A 71 -8.17 29.02 -25.57
CA TRP A 71 -7.26 29.54 -24.54
C TRP A 71 -5.87 28.88 -24.59
N ALA A 72 -5.78 27.64 -25.09
CA ALA A 72 -4.54 26.88 -25.04
C ALA A 72 -3.69 27.03 -26.31
N VAL A 73 -4.28 27.25 -27.49
CA VAL A 73 -3.56 27.19 -28.79
C VAL A 73 -3.92 28.31 -29.77
N SER A 74 -4.41 29.45 -29.27
CA SER A 74 -4.69 30.61 -30.12
C SER A 74 -3.42 31.40 -30.45
N GLU A 75 -3.44 32.15 -31.57
CA GLU A 75 -2.31 33.01 -31.97
C GLU A 75 -1.91 34.05 -30.91
N ASN A 76 -2.87 34.41 -30.03
CA ASN A 76 -2.68 35.31 -28.89
C ASN A 76 -2.87 34.57 -27.55
N ALA A 77 -2.53 33.27 -27.48
CA ALA A 77 -2.67 32.51 -26.26
C ALA A 77 -1.84 33.14 -25.13
N ASP A 78 -2.48 33.34 -23.98
CA ASP A 78 -1.86 33.95 -22.81
C ASP A 78 -0.65 33.13 -22.33
N SER A 79 0.33 33.81 -21.74
CA SER A 79 1.46 33.20 -21.03
C SER A 79 1.74 33.97 -19.73
N GLY A 80 2.66 33.47 -18.89
CA GLY A 80 2.99 34.13 -17.62
C GLY A 80 1.77 34.25 -16.70
N ASP A 81 1.68 35.36 -15.96
CA ASP A 81 0.66 35.55 -14.93
C ASP A 81 -0.78 35.55 -15.48
N ASP A 82 -1.00 36.05 -16.71
CA ASP A 82 -2.32 36.07 -17.32
C ASP A 82 -2.88 34.65 -17.56
N LEU A 83 -2.01 33.73 -18.01
CA LEU A 83 -2.38 32.32 -18.18
C LEU A 83 -2.72 31.66 -16.85
N LEU A 84 -1.92 31.92 -15.81
CA LEU A 84 -2.17 31.40 -14.47
C LEU A 84 -3.49 31.94 -13.91
N ASP A 85 -3.75 33.23 -14.09
CA ASP A 85 -4.98 33.87 -13.65
C ASP A 85 -6.20 33.30 -14.39
N PHE A 86 -6.10 33.09 -15.70
CA PHE A 86 -7.14 32.41 -16.46
C PHE A 86 -7.41 31.00 -15.91
N VAL A 87 -6.37 30.17 -15.77
CA VAL A 87 -6.51 28.78 -15.32
C VAL A 87 -7.08 28.71 -13.91
N ASN A 88 -6.51 29.47 -12.98
CA ASN A 88 -6.82 29.38 -11.56
C ASN A 88 -8.13 30.10 -11.19
N LYS A 89 -8.41 31.26 -11.78
CA LYS A 89 -9.53 32.13 -11.39
C LYS A 89 -10.74 32.01 -12.31
N LYS A 90 -10.61 31.45 -13.52
CA LYS A 90 -11.72 31.32 -14.49
C LYS A 90 -11.99 29.88 -14.88
N LEU A 91 -11.01 29.18 -15.46
CA LEU A 91 -11.19 27.83 -16.01
C LEU A 91 -11.55 26.80 -14.95
N PHE A 92 -10.74 26.67 -13.89
CA PHE A 92 -11.01 25.71 -12.81
C PHE A 92 -12.36 25.98 -12.13
N PRO A 93 -12.69 27.23 -11.72
CA PRO A 93 -14.01 27.56 -11.20
C PRO A 93 -15.16 27.19 -12.15
N TYR A 94 -15.02 27.43 -13.47
CA TYR A 94 -16.03 27.03 -14.44
C TYR A 94 -16.23 25.52 -14.50
N LEU A 95 -15.14 24.74 -14.61
CA LEU A 95 -15.21 23.28 -14.72
C LEU A 95 -15.83 22.66 -13.45
N LYS A 96 -15.57 23.22 -12.27
CA LYS A 96 -16.17 22.79 -10.99
C LYS A 96 -17.70 22.84 -11.02
N THR A 97 -18.32 23.79 -11.72
CA THR A 97 -19.78 23.95 -11.76
C THR A 97 -20.52 22.75 -12.38
N PHE A 98 -19.81 21.91 -13.13
CA PHE A 98 -20.41 20.72 -13.74
C PHE A 98 -20.86 19.69 -12.69
N LYS A 99 -20.22 19.66 -11.51
CA LYS A 99 -20.60 18.76 -10.41
C LYS A 99 -21.96 19.14 -9.80
N GLU A 100 -22.32 20.41 -9.86
CA GLU A 100 -23.56 20.95 -9.29
C GLU A 100 -24.73 20.87 -10.28
N THR A 101 -24.43 20.95 -11.58
CA THR A 101 -25.42 21.03 -12.65
C THR A 101 -25.79 19.67 -13.25
N GLU A 102 -24.93 18.67 -13.08
CA GLU A 102 -25.16 17.32 -13.56
C GLU A 102 -25.30 16.35 -12.38
N SER A 103 -26.36 15.54 -12.38
CA SER A 103 -26.64 14.60 -11.28
C SER A 103 -26.18 13.18 -11.60
N ASN A 104 -25.97 12.86 -12.87
CA ASN A 104 -25.56 11.52 -13.28
C ASN A 104 -24.04 11.37 -13.27
N ALA A 105 -23.54 10.61 -12.27
CA ALA A 105 -22.13 10.32 -12.08
C ALA A 105 -21.42 9.60 -13.24
N ARG A 106 -22.19 9.01 -14.17
CA ARG A 106 -21.63 8.36 -15.37
C ARG A 106 -21.29 9.34 -16.49
N THR A 107 -21.79 10.56 -16.44
CA THR A 107 -21.57 11.54 -17.52
C THR A 107 -20.15 12.11 -17.47
N ILE A 108 -19.61 12.46 -18.64
CA ILE A 108 -18.31 13.16 -18.72
C ILE A 108 -18.38 14.53 -18.03
N SER A 109 -19.53 15.20 -18.11
CA SER A 109 -19.82 16.47 -17.44
C SER A 109 -19.60 16.36 -15.93
N TYR A 110 -20.28 15.41 -15.27
CA TYR A 110 -20.12 15.21 -13.83
C TYR A 110 -18.66 14.92 -13.47
N LYS A 111 -17.96 14.09 -14.26
CA LYS A 111 -16.55 13.75 -14.04
C LYS A 111 -15.63 14.95 -14.13
N ILE A 112 -15.86 15.86 -15.08
CA ILE A 112 -15.15 17.14 -15.18
C ILE A 112 -15.31 17.89 -13.86
N GLY A 113 -16.54 18.08 -13.41
CA GLY A 113 -16.82 18.75 -12.14
C GLY A 113 -16.11 18.09 -10.96
N GLU A 114 -16.24 16.77 -10.83
CA GLU A 114 -15.64 16.01 -9.74
C GLU A 114 -14.11 16.05 -9.72
N ILE A 115 -13.47 15.96 -10.89
CA ILE A 115 -12.00 16.08 -11.01
C ILE A 115 -11.56 17.48 -10.58
N PHE A 116 -12.11 18.52 -11.23
CA PHE A 116 -11.62 19.89 -11.04
C PHE A 116 -12.03 20.50 -9.70
N SER A 117 -13.03 19.94 -8.99
CA SER A 117 -13.33 20.30 -7.58
C SER A 117 -12.22 19.94 -6.60
N GLU A 118 -11.33 19.04 -6.99
CA GLU A 118 -10.54 18.27 -6.04
C GLU A 118 -9.03 18.35 -6.29
N ILE A 119 -8.66 18.86 -7.46
CA ILE A 119 -7.28 19.20 -7.80
C ILE A 119 -7.10 20.72 -7.85
N ALA A 120 -5.85 21.12 -7.68
CA ALA A 120 -5.40 22.48 -7.92
C ALA A 120 -4.24 22.46 -8.91
N ASN A 121 -4.13 23.51 -9.71
CA ASN A 121 -2.92 23.78 -10.47
C ASN A 121 -1.80 24.10 -9.48
N LYS A 122 -0.72 23.32 -9.55
CA LYS A 122 0.49 23.52 -8.75
C LYS A 122 1.62 24.20 -9.52
N ILE A 123 1.42 24.47 -10.82
CA ILE A 123 2.39 25.18 -11.65
C ILE A 123 2.24 26.68 -11.36
N GLN A 124 3.26 27.28 -10.76
CA GLN A 124 3.30 28.69 -10.34
C GLN A 124 3.98 29.60 -11.36
N ASN A 125 4.76 29.05 -12.30
CA ASN A 125 5.30 29.82 -13.42
C ASN A 125 4.44 29.62 -14.68
N GLY A 126 3.83 30.70 -15.15
CA GLY A 126 2.93 30.65 -16.30
C GLY A 126 3.64 30.39 -17.63
N HIS A 127 4.94 30.68 -17.74
CA HIS A 127 5.74 30.30 -18.91
C HIS A 127 6.01 28.80 -18.94
N ASN A 128 6.25 28.18 -17.78
CA ASN A 128 6.38 26.73 -17.65
C ASN A 128 5.06 26.04 -18.01
N LEU A 129 3.94 26.54 -17.51
CA LEU A 129 2.61 26.04 -17.87
C LEU A 129 2.36 26.13 -19.37
N ARG A 130 2.76 27.25 -20.00
CA ARG A 130 2.67 27.45 -21.44
C ARG A 130 3.47 26.41 -22.22
N GLU A 131 4.74 26.22 -21.88
CA GLU A 131 5.57 25.22 -22.55
C GLU A 131 5.00 23.80 -22.41
N ILE A 132 4.46 23.45 -21.23
CA ILE A 132 3.82 22.14 -21.01
C ILE A 132 2.57 21.98 -21.89
N ILE A 133 1.74 23.01 -22.00
CA ILE A 133 0.55 23.00 -22.85
C ILE A 133 0.95 22.81 -24.32
N ASP A 134 1.97 23.53 -24.79
CA ASP A 134 2.43 23.42 -26.18
C ASP A 134 2.93 22.00 -26.49
N ILE A 135 3.69 21.39 -25.58
CA ILE A 135 4.15 20.00 -25.72
C ILE A 135 2.96 19.01 -25.72
N ILE A 136 1.94 19.24 -24.89
CA ILE A 136 0.75 18.38 -24.82
C ILE A 136 -0.14 18.56 -26.05
N ASP A 137 -0.16 19.74 -26.66
CA ASP A 137 -0.95 19.98 -27.88
C ASP A 137 -0.42 19.19 -29.08
N GLU A 138 0.89 18.96 -29.16
CA GLU A 138 1.52 18.10 -30.16
C GLU A 138 1.06 16.63 -30.09
N LEU A 139 0.33 16.25 -29.03
CA LEU A 139 -0.18 14.89 -28.85
C LEU A 139 -1.50 14.69 -29.60
N GLU A 140 -1.55 13.63 -30.41
CA GLU A 140 -2.76 13.19 -31.12
C GLU A 140 -3.43 12.01 -30.40
N PHE A 141 -4.77 12.01 -30.34
CA PHE A 141 -5.59 10.98 -29.68
C PHE A 141 -6.63 10.39 -30.64
N LYS A 142 -6.36 10.43 -31.95
CA LYS A 142 -7.37 10.18 -32.99
C LYS A 142 -7.46 8.70 -33.36
N THR A 143 -6.37 7.98 -33.21
CA THR A 143 -6.27 6.56 -33.55
C THR A 143 -6.07 5.69 -32.31
N GLN A 144 -6.41 4.41 -32.44
CA GLN A 144 -6.19 3.45 -31.36
C GLN A 144 -4.68 3.22 -31.10
N GLU A 145 -3.84 3.29 -32.14
CA GLU A 145 -2.39 3.14 -32.01
C GLU A 145 -1.79 4.27 -31.16
N GLU A 146 -2.21 5.51 -31.38
CA GLU A 146 -1.79 6.66 -30.57
C GLU A 146 -2.24 6.53 -29.11
N LEU A 147 -3.49 6.10 -28.87
CA LEU A 147 -3.99 5.84 -27.52
C LEU A 147 -3.19 4.75 -26.81
N ASP A 148 -2.87 3.66 -27.52
CA ASP A 148 -2.07 2.57 -26.99
C ASP A 148 -0.65 3.06 -26.60
N ASP A 149 0.02 3.83 -27.47
CA ASP A 149 1.32 4.43 -27.17
C ASP A 149 1.29 5.36 -25.94
N LEU A 150 0.27 6.22 -25.86
CA LEU A 150 0.06 7.13 -24.74
C LEU A 150 -0.22 6.37 -23.44
N SER A 151 -1.06 5.35 -23.49
CA SER A 151 -1.41 4.52 -22.33
C SER A 151 -0.18 3.83 -21.75
N HIS A 152 0.70 3.28 -22.59
CA HIS A 152 1.95 2.63 -22.16
C HIS A 152 2.88 3.63 -21.43
N LEU A 153 2.97 4.86 -21.93
CA LEU A 153 3.80 5.89 -21.29
C LEU A 153 3.20 6.45 -20.02
N TYR A 154 1.88 6.56 -19.96
CA TYR A 154 1.17 6.94 -18.76
C TYR A 154 1.32 5.87 -17.67
N GLU A 155 1.17 4.60 -18.02
CA GLU A 155 1.42 3.45 -17.16
C GLU A 155 2.86 3.40 -16.62
N ALA A 156 3.84 3.70 -17.47
CA ALA A 156 5.23 3.80 -17.05
C ALA A 156 5.44 4.87 -15.95
N ARG A 157 4.70 5.99 -16.02
CA ARG A 157 4.71 7.03 -14.97
C ARG A 157 3.97 6.61 -13.72
N LEU A 158 2.80 5.99 -13.84
CA LEU A 158 2.04 5.47 -12.70
C LEU A 158 2.89 4.50 -11.87
N LYS A 159 3.73 3.69 -12.53
CA LYS A 159 4.66 2.77 -11.87
C LYS A 159 5.71 3.50 -11.02
N LEU A 160 6.15 4.71 -11.41
CA LEU A 160 7.11 5.51 -10.63
C LEU A 160 6.51 5.96 -9.30
N LEU A 161 5.19 6.21 -9.24
CA LEU A 161 4.48 6.58 -8.00
C LEU A 161 4.55 5.47 -6.96
N GLY A 162 4.41 4.21 -7.39
CA GLY A 162 4.49 3.04 -6.52
C GLY A 162 5.84 2.87 -5.82
N GLY A 163 6.91 3.50 -6.35
CA GLY A 163 8.26 3.44 -5.79
C GLY A 163 8.74 4.71 -5.06
N ALA A 164 7.91 5.76 -4.98
CA ALA A 164 8.33 7.12 -4.60
C ALA A 164 7.82 7.64 -3.24
N GLY A 165 7.01 6.90 -2.49
CA GLY A 165 6.88 7.13 -1.04
C GLY A 165 5.48 7.15 -0.45
N ARG A 166 5.48 6.95 0.88
CA ARG A 166 4.40 7.02 1.89
C ARG A 166 3.16 6.18 1.59
N SER A 167 3.01 5.11 2.39
CA SER A 167 1.78 4.35 2.64
C SER A 167 1.34 3.26 1.65
N GLY A 168 2.15 2.80 0.68
CA GLY A 168 1.85 1.56 -0.07
C GLY A 168 0.48 1.51 -0.79
N GLU A 169 -0.16 2.65 -0.98
CA GLU A 169 -1.61 2.77 -1.24
C GLU A 169 -1.98 2.81 -2.73
N PHE A 170 -1.01 2.80 -3.66
CA PHE A 170 -1.28 3.28 -5.02
C PHE A 170 -1.00 2.31 -6.15
N TYR A 171 -0.40 1.14 -5.89
CA TYR A 171 0.03 0.30 -7.01
C TYR A 171 0.10 -1.19 -6.71
N THR A 172 -0.71 -1.96 -7.45
CA THR A 172 -0.57 -3.41 -7.55
C THR A 172 0.38 -3.74 -8.69
N PRO A 173 1.41 -4.60 -8.49
CA PRO A 173 2.31 -5.02 -9.55
C PRO A 173 1.56 -5.56 -10.77
N ARG A 174 1.86 -5.04 -11.97
CA ARG A 174 1.18 -5.45 -13.22
C ARG A 174 1.28 -6.95 -13.50
N PRO A 175 2.41 -7.64 -13.24
CA PRO A 175 2.47 -9.09 -13.40
C PRO A 175 1.43 -9.85 -12.56
N LEU A 176 1.12 -9.36 -11.36
CA LEU A 176 0.09 -9.94 -10.51
C LEU A 176 -1.31 -9.67 -11.07
N ILE A 177 -1.62 -8.43 -11.47
CA ILE A 177 -2.89 -8.06 -12.09
C ILE A 177 -3.16 -8.95 -13.33
N LYS A 178 -2.19 -9.01 -14.24
CA LYS A 178 -2.25 -9.83 -15.46
C LYS A 178 -2.53 -11.28 -15.15
N THR A 179 -1.83 -11.84 -14.16
CA THR A 179 -2.00 -13.22 -13.75
C THR A 179 -3.42 -13.47 -13.23
N ILE A 180 -3.94 -12.61 -12.35
CA ILE A 180 -5.30 -12.73 -11.80
C ILE A 180 -6.34 -12.71 -12.93
N ILE A 181 -6.23 -11.75 -13.85
CA ILE A 181 -7.17 -11.61 -14.97
C ILE A 181 -7.04 -12.80 -15.93
N LYS A 182 -5.83 -13.24 -16.24
CA LYS A 182 -5.56 -14.35 -17.17
C LYS A 182 -6.15 -15.66 -16.67
N VAL A 183 -6.01 -15.97 -15.38
CA VAL A 183 -6.52 -17.25 -14.84
C VAL A 183 -8.04 -17.25 -14.65
N ILE A 184 -8.64 -16.10 -14.33
CA ILE A 184 -10.12 -15.97 -14.27
C ILE A 184 -10.72 -15.89 -15.68
N ASN A 185 -9.98 -15.34 -16.65
CA ASN A 185 -10.37 -15.28 -18.07
C ASN A 185 -11.74 -14.61 -18.29
N PRO A 186 -11.89 -13.31 -18.01
CA PRO A 186 -13.17 -12.62 -18.15
C PRO A 186 -13.68 -12.64 -19.60
N GLN A 187 -15.02 -12.54 -19.76
CA GLN A 187 -15.69 -12.59 -21.05
C GLN A 187 -16.18 -11.20 -21.48
N LYS A 188 -16.34 -11.03 -22.80
CA LYS A 188 -16.61 -9.73 -23.46
C LYS A 188 -18.01 -9.14 -23.22
N ASP A 189 -18.95 -9.94 -22.73
CA ASP A 189 -20.37 -9.60 -22.51
C ASP A 189 -20.72 -9.52 -21.02
N LYS A 190 -19.71 -9.34 -20.17
CA LYS A 190 -19.79 -9.46 -18.71
C LYS A 190 -19.18 -8.25 -18.04
N THR A 191 -19.60 -7.95 -16.81
CA THR A 191 -19.14 -6.76 -16.09
C THR A 191 -18.02 -7.05 -15.11
N ILE A 192 -17.07 -6.12 -14.98
CA ILE A 192 -15.90 -6.16 -14.09
C ILE A 192 -15.98 -4.98 -13.11
N TYR A 193 -15.78 -5.28 -11.82
CA TYR A 193 -15.83 -4.29 -10.76
C TYR A 193 -14.57 -4.30 -9.88
N ASP A 194 -14.06 -3.11 -9.57
CA ASP A 194 -13.04 -2.87 -8.55
C ASP A 194 -13.51 -1.77 -7.58
N GLY A 195 -13.81 -2.15 -6.34
CA GLY A 195 -14.25 -1.19 -5.30
C GLY A 195 -13.10 -0.45 -4.60
N ALA A 196 -11.86 -0.76 -4.92
CA ALA A 196 -10.65 -0.11 -4.40
C ALA A 196 -9.70 0.19 -5.57
N ALA A 197 -10.24 0.82 -6.62
CA ALA A 197 -9.65 0.79 -7.97
C ALA A 197 -8.26 1.42 -8.09
N GLY A 198 -7.86 2.27 -7.14
CA GLY A 198 -6.57 2.97 -7.22
C GLY A 198 -6.45 3.71 -8.55
N THR A 199 -5.36 3.47 -9.28
CA THR A 199 -5.07 4.00 -10.62
C THR A 199 -5.75 3.21 -11.76
N GLY A 200 -6.73 2.36 -11.47
CA GLY A 200 -7.53 1.65 -12.46
C GLY A 200 -6.85 0.41 -13.08
N GLY A 201 -5.73 -0.07 -12.53
CA GLY A 201 -4.91 -1.11 -13.15
C GLY A 201 -5.62 -2.43 -13.45
N PHE A 202 -6.53 -2.89 -12.59
CA PHE A 202 -7.34 -4.08 -12.87
C PHE A 202 -8.36 -3.85 -14.00
N LEU A 203 -8.90 -2.63 -14.11
CA LEU A 203 -9.90 -2.28 -15.11
C LEU A 203 -9.25 -2.12 -16.49
N THR A 204 -8.10 -1.45 -16.56
CA THR A 204 -7.36 -1.26 -17.81
C THR A 204 -6.78 -2.58 -18.34
N GLU A 205 -6.19 -3.40 -17.48
CA GLU A 205 -5.71 -4.73 -17.89
C GLU A 205 -6.87 -5.66 -18.29
N GLY A 206 -8.05 -5.52 -17.65
CA GLY A 206 -9.24 -6.27 -18.05
C GLY A 206 -9.71 -5.91 -19.45
N TYR A 207 -9.65 -4.62 -19.79
CA TYR A 207 -9.93 -4.11 -21.14
C TYR A 207 -8.95 -4.68 -22.16
N GLU A 208 -7.64 -4.55 -21.91
CA GLU A 208 -6.60 -5.06 -22.80
C GLU A 208 -6.67 -6.57 -23.00
N PHE A 209 -6.93 -7.32 -21.93
CA PHE A 209 -7.09 -8.77 -22.00
C PHE A 209 -8.27 -9.16 -22.90
N ILE A 210 -9.45 -8.57 -22.69
CA ILE A 210 -10.63 -8.89 -23.49
C ILE A 210 -10.42 -8.46 -24.94
N ARG A 211 -9.90 -7.26 -25.18
CA ARG A 211 -9.62 -6.71 -26.51
C ARG A 211 -8.68 -7.60 -27.32
N SER A 212 -7.61 -8.07 -26.68
CA SER A 212 -6.56 -8.84 -27.35
C SER A 212 -6.89 -10.33 -27.50
N ASN A 213 -7.70 -10.91 -26.59
CA ASN A 213 -7.92 -12.36 -26.54
C ASN A 213 -9.32 -12.80 -26.97
N LYS A 214 -10.26 -11.88 -27.18
CA LYS A 214 -11.63 -12.21 -27.57
C LYS A 214 -11.94 -11.66 -28.96
N LYS A 215 -12.75 -12.41 -29.72
CA LYS A 215 -13.33 -11.91 -30.97
C LYS A 215 -14.44 -10.92 -30.64
N LEU A 216 -14.26 -9.65 -30.98
CA LEU A 216 -15.22 -8.59 -30.72
C LEU A 216 -15.98 -8.21 -32.00
N SER A 217 -17.30 -8.23 -31.93
CA SER A 217 -18.16 -7.52 -32.88
C SER A 217 -18.21 -6.02 -32.53
N THR A 218 -18.79 -5.19 -33.41
CA THR A 218 -19.02 -3.77 -33.11
C THR A 218 -19.84 -3.57 -31.83
N LYS A 219 -20.85 -4.43 -31.59
CA LYS A 219 -21.65 -4.40 -30.36
C LYS A 219 -20.84 -4.78 -29.13
N ASP A 220 -19.98 -5.79 -29.25
CA ASP A 220 -19.10 -6.20 -28.15
C ASP A 220 -18.10 -5.08 -27.81
N LEU A 221 -17.54 -4.42 -28.83
CA LEU A 221 -16.63 -3.29 -28.65
C LEU A 221 -17.32 -2.13 -27.92
N GLU A 222 -18.55 -1.81 -28.30
CA GLU A 222 -19.33 -0.75 -27.63
C GLU A 222 -19.62 -1.11 -26.17
N PHE A 223 -20.03 -2.36 -25.90
CA PHE A 223 -20.25 -2.84 -24.53
C PHE A 223 -18.95 -2.81 -23.72
N LEU A 224 -17.83 -3.20 -24.32
CA LEU A 224 -16.51 -3.17 -23.69
C LEU A 224 -16.12 -1.75 -23.26
N LYS A 225 -16.30 -0.77 -24.16
CA LYS A 225 -15.92 0.63 -23.94
C LYS A 225 -16.82 1.39 -22.97
N LYS A 226 -18.08 0.96 -22.77
CA LYS A 226 -19.09 1.75 -22.05
C LYS A 226 -19.71 1.07 -20.82
N GLU A 227 -19.91 -0.24 -20.87
CA GLU A 227 -20.76 -0.95 -19.91
C GLU A 227 -20.04 -2.09 -19.17
N THR A 228 -18.75 -2.32 -19.44
CA THR A 228 -18.00 -3.43 -18.83
C THR A 228 -17.34 -3.07 -17.50
N PHE A 229 -16.70 -1.91 -17.41
CA PHE A 229 -15.79 -1.59 -16.30
C PHE A 229 -16.39 -0.61 -15.30
N PHE A 230 -16.32 -0.97 -14.01
CA PHE A 230 -16.84 -0.19 -12.89
C PHE A 230 -15.80 -0.06 -11.78
N GLY A 231 -15.56 1.16 -11.31
CA GLY A 231 -14.55 1.47 -10.32
C GLY A 231 -15.08 2.36 -9.19
N LYS A 232 -14.60 2.15 -7.97
CA LYS A 232 -14.76 3.13 -6.88
C LYS A 232 -13.41 3.48 -6.28
N ASN A 233 -13.26 4.74 -5.89
CA ASN A 233 -12.09 5.16 -5.15
C ASN A 233 -12.41 6.30 -4.17
N LYS A 234 -11.82 6.26 -2.97
CA LYS A 234 -12.09 7.24 -1.90
C LYS A 234 -11.29 8.52 -2.07
N LYS A 235 -10.02 8.40 -2.49
CA LYS A 235 -9.08 9.53 -2.55
C LYS A 235 -9.15 10.26 -3.90
N PRO A 236 -9.02 11.61 -3.90
CA PRO A 236 -9.00 12.43 -5.11
C PRO A 236 -7.98 11.98 -6.14
N GLU A 237 -6.73 11.84 -5.71
CA GLU A 237 -5.61 11.72 -6.64
C GLU A 237 -5.69 10.42 -7.42
N PRO A 238 -5.89 9.25 -6.79
CA PRO A 238 -5.93 8.02 -7.57
C PRO A 238 -7.28 7.87 -8.30
N TYR A 239 -8.37 8.52 -7.86
CA TYR A 239 -9.59 8.63 -8.67
C TYR A 239 -9.34 9.34 -10.01
N LEU A 240 -8.64 10.48 -9.99
CA LEU A 240 -8.25 11.19 -11.20
C LEU A 240 -7.34 10.32 -12.08
N LEU A 241 -6.25 9.81 -11.51
CA LEU A 241 -5.29 9.01 -12.26
C LEU A 241 -5.94 7.76 -12.86
N GLY A 242 -6.81 7.09 -12.12
CA GLY A 242 -7.55 5.93 -12.62
C GLY A 242 -8.56 6.28 -13.72
N THR A 243 -9.27 7.40 -13.58
CA THR A 243 -10.19 7.88 -14.63
C THR A 243 -9.43 8.19 -15.92
N MET A 244 -8.29 8.89 -15.82
CA MET A 244 -7.43 9.16 -16.96
C MET A 244 -6.84 7.91 -17.57
N ASN A 245 -6.37 6.99 -16.73
CA ASN A 245 -5.81 5.74 -17.20
C ASN A 245 -6.82 4.94 -18.03
N MET A 246 -8.06 4.84 -17.55
CA MET A 246 -9.14 4.17 -18.30
C MET A 246 -9.42 4.85 -19.65
N ILE A 247 -9.47 6.18 -19.68
CA ILE A 247 -9.69 6.94 -20.91
C ILE A 247 -8.58 6.68 -21.92
N LEU A 248 -7.31 6.74 -21.50
CA LEU A 248 -6.16 6.55 -22.38
C LEU A 248 -6.07 5.12 -22.93
N HIS A 249 -6.59 4.13 -22.21
CA HIS A 249 -6.74 2.77 -22.74
C HIS A 249 -7.93 2.63 -23.71
N GLY A 250 -8.73 3.67 -23.95
CA GLY A 250 -9.87 3.66 -24.88
C GLY A 250 -11.22 3.34 -24.24
N ILE A 251 -11.32 3.35 -22.91
CA ILE A 251 -12.59 3.22 -22.19
C ILE A 251 -13.28 4.59 -22.18
N GLU A 252 -14.18 4.80 -23.15
CA GLU A 252 -14.82 6.10 -23.43
C GLU A 252 -15.72 6.61 -22.30
N ALA A 253 -16.42 5.71 -21.60
CA ALA A 253 -17.30 6.04 -20.47
C ALA A 253 -16.80 5.32 -19.21
N PRO A 254 -15.70 5.79 -18.58
CA PRO A 254 -15.13 5.10 -17.44
C PRO A 254 -16.11 5.16 -16.27
N ASN A 255 -16.73 4.05 -15.84
CA ASN A 255 -17.66 4.08 -14.69
C ASN A 255 -16.92 4.10 -13.34
N MET A 256 -15.94 5.00 -13.21
CA MET A 256 -15.24 5.32 -11.96
C MET A 256 -16.05 6.33 -11.15
N ILE A 257 -16.23 6.08 -9.85
CA ILE A 257 -16.96 6.95 -8.91
C ILE A 257 -16.06 7.29 -7.73
N ARG A 258 -15.94 8.58 -7.40
CA ARG A 258 -15.27 9.00 -6.17
C ARG A 258 -16.19 8.87 -4.97
N THR A 259 -15.97 7.83 -4.15
CA THR A 259 -16.73 7.62 -2.93
C THR A 259 -16.00 6.68 -1.98
N ASN A 260 -16.37 6.69 -0.70
CA ASN A 260 -15.95 5.65 0.22
C ASN A 260 -16.80 4.40 -0.04
N THR A 261 -16.21 3.36 -0.63
CA THR A 261 -16.91 2.09 -0.92
C THR A 261 -17.62 1.51 0.29
N LEU A 262 -17.06 1.68 1.49
CA LEU A 262 -17.59 1.09 2.73
C LEU A 262 -18.78 1.87 3.32
N THR A 263 -19.14 3.03 2.77
CA THR A 263 -20.38 3.73 3.20
C THR A 263 -21.64 3.15 2.59
N GLU A 264 -21.53 2.22 1.64
CA GLU A 264 -22.66 1.48 1.08
C GLU A 264 -23.06 0.34 2.03
N ASN A 265 -24.34 0.28 2.42
CA ASN A 265 -24.86 -0.81 3.25
C ASN A 265 -25.01 -2.08 2.41
N VAL A 266 -24.38 -3.18 2.86
CA VAL A 266 -24.38 -4.43 2.10
C VAL A 266 -25.76 -5.08 2.00
N ASN A 267 -26.67 -4.73 2.91
CA ASN A 267 -28.05 -5.23 2.92
C ASN A 267 -28.94 -4.50 1.89
N ASP A 268 -28.52 -3.33 1.41
CA ASP A 268 -29.24 -2.56 0.39
C ASP A 268 -28.83 -2.96 -1.04
N ILE A 269 -27.80 -3.83 -1.18
CA ILE A 269 -27.29 -4.28 -2.49
C ILE A 269 -28.30 -5.20 -3.17
N GLN A 270 -28.82 -4.77 -4.33
CA GLN A 270 -29.74 -5.56 -5.16
C GLN A 270 -29.03 -6.23 -6.35
N GLU A 271 -29.74 -7.11 -7.08
CA GLU A 271 -29.18 -7.80 -8.25
C GLU A 271 -28.62 -6.85 -9.32
N LYS A 272 -29.27 -5.70 -9.52
CA LYS A 272 -28.82 -4.66 -10.47
C LYS A 272 -27.47 -4.03 -10.10
N ASP A 273 -27.08 -4.12 -8.83
CA ASP A 273 -25.88 -3.50 -8.28
C ASP A 273 -24.69 -4.49 -8.24
N LYS A 274 -24.88 -5.70 -8.79
CA LYS A 274 -23.90 -6.79 -8.79
C LYS A 274 -23.18 -6.94 -10.12
N TYR A 275 -22.00 -7.56 -10.07
CA TYR A 275 -21.08 -7.72 -11.20
C TYR A 275 -20.70 -9.17 -11.43
N ASP A 276 -20.32 -9.50 -12.66
CA ASP A 276 -19.91 -10.87 -13.03
C ASP A 276 -18.50 -11.18 -12.52
N TYR A 277 -17.59 -10.19 -12.51
CA TYR A 277 -16.23 -10.33 -12.00
C TYR A 277 -15.87 -9.25 -11.00
N ILE A 278 -15.10 -9.62 -9.97
CA ILE A 278 -14.46 -8.67 -9.05
C ILE A 278 -12.95 -8.90 -9.05
N PHE A 279 -12.21 -7.87 -9.42
CA PHE A 279 -10.75 -7.86 -9.29
C PHE A 279 -10.39 -6.67 -8.42
N ALA A 280 -9.71 -6.92 -7.29
CA ALA A 280 -9.45 -5.85 -6.34
C ALA A 280 -8.20 -6.12 -5.50
N ASN A 281 -7.53 -5.03 -5.14
CA ASN A 281 -6.53 -4.98 -4.09
C ASN A 281 -6.93 -3.91 -3.06
N PRO A 282 -7.78 -4.26 -2.08
CA PRO A 282 -8.17 -3.34 -1.01
C PRO A 282 -6.98 -2.91 -0.14
N PRO A 283 -7.08 -1.78 0.58
CA PRO A 283 -6.05 -1.35 1.52
C PRO A 283 -5.70 -2.46 2.51
N PHE A 284 -4.40 -2.70 2.72
CA PHE A 284 -3.95 -3.78 3.61
C PHE A 284 -4.17 -3.50 5.10
N GLY A 285 -4.42 -2.27 5.50
CA GLY A 285 -4.71 -1.93 6.88
C GLY A 285 -5.51 -0.65 7.01
N GLY A 286 -5.67 -0.22 8.26
CA GLY A 286 -6.53 0.90 8.61
C GLY A 286 -7.71 0.44 9.45
N ARG A 287 -8.35 1.40 10.11
CA ARG A 287 -9.55 1.16 10.91
C ARG A 287 -10.68 2.06 10.43
N GLU A 288 -11.85 1.48 10.22
CA GLU A 288 -13.06 2.23 9.89
C GLU A 288 -13.89 2.56 11.15
N ARG A 289 -14.56 3.72 11.11
CA ARG A 289 -15.35 4.24 12.23
C ARG A 289 -16.59 3.37 12.50
N LYS A 290 -17.07 3.35 13.75
CA LYS A 290 -18.19 2.48 14.18
C LYS A 290 -19.47 2.65 13.36
N GLU A 291 -19.70 3.83 12.81
CA GLU A 291 -20.86 4.13 11.95
C GLU A 291 -20.77 3.37 10.63
N VAL A 292 -19.58 3.35 10.02
CA VAL A 292 -19.31 2.59 8.78
C VAL A 292 -19.49 1.09 9.01
N GLN A 293 -19.12 0.59 10.18
CA GLN A 293 -19.27 -0.83 10.52
C GLN A 293 -20.74 -1.28 10.55
N GLN A 294 -21.70 -0.37 10.77
CA GLN A 294 -23.13 -0.72 10.77
C GLN A 294 -23.66 -1.13 9.39
N ASN A 295 -22.93 -0.81 8.33
CA ASN A 295 -23.25 -1.18 6.96
C ASN A 295 -22.99 -2.66 6.64
N PHE A 296 -22.44 -3.42 7.59
CA PHE A 296 -21.97 -4.78 7.39
C PHE A 296 -22.57 -5.75 8.41
N ASN A 297 -22.75 -7.00 7.98
CA ASN A 297 -23.28 -8.06 8.84
C ASN A 297 -22.23 -8.49 9.88
N ILE A 298 -20.96 -8.61 9.47
CA ILE A 298 -19.84 -8.87 10.36
C ILE A 298 -19.18 -7.53 10.66
N LYS A 299 -19.48 -6.98 11.83
CA LYS A 299 -18.93 -5.69 12.28
C LYS A 299 -17.48 -5.85 12.71
N THR A 300 -16.59 -5.07 12.12
CA THR A 300 -15.16 -5.04 12.45
C THR A 300 -14.58 -3.70 12.07
N SER A 301 -13.57 -3.23 12.80
CA SER A 301 -12.80 -2.06 12.38
C SER A 301 -11.85 -2.35 11.23
N GLU A 302 -11.47 -3.61 11.00
CA GLU A 302 -10.49 -3.98 9.97
C GLU A 302 -11.03 -3.70 8.56
N THR A 303 -10.45 -2.67 7.93
CA THR A 303 -10.85 -2.17 6.61
C THR A 303 -10.87 -3.28 5.56
N ALA A 304 -9.87 -4.17 5.54
CA ALA A 304 -9.77 -5.24 4.55
C ALA A 304 -10.93 -6.24 4.64
N PHE A 305 -11.41 -6.53 5.86
CA PHE A 305 -12.53 -7.46 6.08
C PHE A 305 -13.87 -6.87 5.64
N LEU A 306 -14.05 -5.55 5.83
CA LEU A 306 -15.23 -4.84 5.33
C LEU A 306 -15.26 -4.82 3.79
N PHE A 307 -14.10 -4.59 3.14
CA PHE A 307 -14.00 -4.68 1.68
C PHE A 307 -14.32 -6.09 1.16
N LEU A 308 -13.80 -7.14 1.81
CA LEU A 308 -14.08 -8.52 1.39
C LEU A 308 -15.59 -8.83 1.49
N GLN A 309 -16.26 -8.44 2.58
CA GLN A 309 -17.73 -8.55 2.69
C GLN A 309 -18.45 -7.82 1.55
N HIS A 310 -18.04 -6.59 1.25
CA HIS A 310 -18.61 -5.81 0.13
C HIS A 310 -18.46 -6.54 -1.20
N PHE A 311 -17.26 -7.04 -1.51
CA PHE A 311 -16.99 -7.78 -2.74
C PHE A 311 -17.84 -9.06 -2.85
N MET A 312 -17.89 -9.86 -1.79
CA MET A 312 -18.73 -11.06 -1.72
C MET A 312 -20.20 -10.73 -2.06
N LYS A 313 -20.74 -9.65 -1.47
CA LYS A 313 -22.13 -9.22 -1.73
C LYS A 313 -22.33 -8.65 -3.14
N LYS A 314 -21.33 -7.97 -3.71
CA LYS A 314 -21.35 -7.42 -5.08
C LYS A 314 -21.20 -8.45 -6.20
N LEU A 315 -20.83 -9.70 -5.92
CA LEU A 315 -20.82 -10.76 -6.94
C LEU A 315 -22.24 -11.20 -7.32
N LYS A 316 -22.50 -11.34 -8.62
CA LYS A 316 -23.67 -12.08 -9.17
C LYS A 316 -23.57 -13.57 -8.85
N ALA A 317 -24.68 -14.28 -8.90
CA ALA A 317 -24.67 -15.74 -8.87
C ALA A 317 -23.84 -16.28 -10.06
N GLY A 318 -22.91 -17.20 -9.79
CA GLY A 318 -21.95 -17.70 -10.78
C GLY A 318 -20.80 -16.74 -11.10
N GLY A 319 -20.77 -15.54 -10.51
CA GLY A 319 -19.67 -14.59 -10.65
C GLY A 319 -18.42 -15.02 -9.89
N GLU A 320 -17.27 -14.54 -10.34
CA GLU A 320 -15.95 -14.96 -9.86
C GLU A 320 -15.11 -13.75 -9.42
N ALA A 321 -14.28 -13.94 -8.41
CA ALA A 321 -13.45 -12.88 -7.86
C ALA A 321 -11.98 -13.31 -7.72
N GLY A 322 -11.08 -12.35 -7.90
CA GLY A 322 -9.66 -12.42 -7.55
C GLY A 322 -9.33 -11.23 -6.65
N VAL A 323 -9.21 -11.47 -5.35
CA VAL A 323 -9.03 -10.41 -4.34
C VAL A 323 -7.71 -10.60 -3.61
N VAL A 324 -6.87 -9.58 -3.60
CA VAL A 324 -5.64 -9.54 -2.80
C VAL A 324 -6.00 -9.20 -1.35
N ILE A 325 -5.43 -9.91 -0.39
CA ILE A 325 -5.60 -9.61 1.05
C ILE A 325 -4.34 -9.97 1.82
N LYS A 326 -4.14 -9.38 3.00
CA LYS A 326 -3.07 -9.80 3.93
C LYS A 326 -3.18 -11.29 4.22
N ASN A 327 -2.02 -11.97 4.27
CA ASN A 327 -1.99 -13.41 4.59
C ASN A 327 -2.55 -13.72 5.99
N THR A 328 -2.47 -12.76 6.92
CA THR A 328 -3.03 -12.89 8.27
C THR A 328 -4.53 -13.15 8.27
N PHE A 329 -5.27 -12.81 7.20
CA PHE A 329 -6.67 -13.21 7.07
C PHE A 329 -6.87 -14.73 7.18
N LEU A 330 -5.89 -15.53 6.75
CA LEU A 330 -5.98 -16.99 6.76
C LEU A 330 -5.96 -17.58 8.18
N SER A 331 -5.25 -16.95 9.13
CA SER A 331 -5.01 -17.47 10.49
C SER A 331 -5.49 -16.57 11.62
N ASN A 332 -5.98 -15.36 11.34
CA ASN A 332 -6.40 -14.44 12.39
C ASN A 332 -7.57 -15.05 13.21
N MET A 333 -7.43 -15.07 14.53
CA MET A 333 -8.35 -15.72 15.47
C MET A 333 -9.42 -14.77 16.04
N ASP A 334 -9.50 -13.53 15.56
CA ASP A 334 -10.57 -12.61 15.90
C ASP A 334 -11.90 -13.15 15.41
N ASN A 335 -12.94 -12.97 16.22
CA ASN A 335 -14.30 -13.43 15.90
C ASN A 335 -14.80 -12.95 14.53
N ALA A 336 -14.42 -11.72 14.13
CA ALA A 336 -14.77 -11.18 12.82
C ALA A 336 -14.06 -11.92 11.67
N ALA A 337 -12.78 -12.25 11.82
CA ALA A 337 -12.01 -12.99 10.83
C ALA A 337 -12.55 -14.42 10.68
N ILE A 338 -12.80 -15.11 11.80
CA ILE A 338 -13.39 -16.45 11.84
C ILE A 338 -14.77 -16.43 11.15
N SER A 339 -15.64 -15.49 11.53
CA SER A 339 -16.99 -15.37 10.95
C SER A 339 -16.94 -15.10 9.44
N LEU A 340 -15.98 -14.29 8.98
CA LEU A 340 -15.84 -13.95 7.57
C LEU A 340 -15.28 -15.13 6.76
N ARG A 341 -14.30 -15.87 7.29
CA ARG A 341 -13.82 -17.12 6.67
C ARG A 341 -14.95 -18.14 6.58
N LYS A 342 -15.74 -18.28 7.65
CA LYS A 342 -16.94 -19.13 7.64
C LYS A 342 -17.93 -18.70 6.56
N GLU A 343 -18.31 -17.42 6.48
CA GLU A 343 -19.24 -16.93 5.46
C GLU A 343 -18.70 -17.21 4.03
N LEU A 344 -17.40 -16.98 3.82
CA LEU A 344 -16.72 -17.25 2.56
C LEU A 344 -16.77 -18.73 2.19
N LEU A 345 -16.44 -19.64 3.12
CA LEU A 345 -16.38 -21.07 2.84
C LEU A 345 -17.77 -21.72 2.69
N GLU A 346 -18.77 -21.25 3.44
CA GLU A 346 -20.12 -21.82 3.40
C GLU A 346 -20.97 -21.31 2.23
N ASN A 347 -20.76 -20.07 1.77
CA ASN A 347 -21.63 -19.45 0.75
C ASN A 347 -20.92 -19.19 -0.59
N TYR A 348 -19.61 -19.36 -0.64
CA TYR A 348 -18.80 -19.20 -1.83
C TYR A 348 -17.85 -20.38 -1.96
N ASN A 349 -17.42 -20.62 -3.18
CA ASN A 349 -16.46 -21.66 -3.52
C ASN A 349 -15.09 -20.99 -3.62
N LEU A 350 -14.38 -20.87 -2.51
CA LEU A 350 -12.97 -20.50 -2.45
C LEU A 350 -12.16 -21.68 -2.98
N HIS A 351 -11.94 -21.69 -4.29
CA HIS A 351 -11.33 -22.84 -4.95
C HIS A 351 -9.81 -22.73 -5.05
N THR A 352 -9.24 -21.51 -4.91
CA THR A 352 -7.79 -21.30 -5.04
C THR A 352 -7.29 -20.19 -4.13
N VAL A 353 -6.14 -20.43 -3.48
CA VAL A 353 -5.37 -19.43 -2.73
C VAL A 353 -3.95 -19.39 -3.29
N LEU A 354 -3.52 -18.23 -3.78
CA LEU A 354 -2.15 -17.96 -4.19
C LEU A 354 -1.41 -17.27 -3.04
N ASP A 355 -0.51 -17.98 -2.36
CA ASP A 355 0.35 -17.44 -1.29
C ASP A 355 1.58 -16.75 -1.91
N LEU A 356 1.70 -15.43 -1.71
CA LEU A 356 2.76 -14.62 -2.28
C LEU A 356 3.90 -14.41 -1.26
N PRO A 357 5.17 -14.38 -1.72
CA PRO A 357 6.29 -14.08 -0.85
C PRO A 357 6.23 -12.62 -0.39
N ALA A 358 6.93 -12.33 0.70
CA ALA A 358 7.16 -10.96 1.16
C ALA A 358 7.92 -10.17 0.07
N GLY A 359 7.73 -8.85 0.02
CA GLY A 359 8.40 -8.00 -0.97
C GLY A 359 7.64 -7.73 -2.28
N VAL A 360 6.54 -8.44 -2.57
CA VAL A 360 5.71 -8.18 -3.78
C VAL A 360 5.21 -6.73 -3.83
N PHE A 361 4.79 -6.20 -2.68
CA PHE A 361 4.23 -4.85 -2.55
C PHE A 361 5.23 -3.84 -1.92
N SER A 362 6.53 -4.12 -1.94
CA SER A 362 7.53 -3.25 -1.30
C SER A 362 7.82 -1.97 -2.10
N SER A 363 7.55 -0.82 -1.48
CA SER A 363 7.90 0.52 -1.98
C SER A 363 9.23 1.07 -1.41
N GLY A 364 10.00 0.27 -0.67
CA GLY A 364 11.25 0.70 0.01
C GLY A 364 12.03 -0.44 0.68
N ALA A 365 13.05 -0.09 1.48
CA ALA A 365 13.86 -1.03 2.26
C ALA A 365 13.09 -1.50 3.50
N GLY A 366 12.27 -2.53 3.32
CA GLY A 366 11.52 -3.21 4.38
C GLY A 366 10.97 -4.52 3.83
N THR A 367 10.67 -5.49 4.71
CA THR A 367 10.27 -6.85 4.32
C THR A 367 8.94 -6.92 3.57
N GLY A 368 8.14 -5.84 3.52
CA GLY A 368 6.88 -5.78 2.77
C GLY A 368 5.79 -6.65 3.39
N VAL A 369 4.52 -6.26 3.20
CA VAL A 369 3.39 -7.02 3.74
C VAL A 369 3.23 -8.33 2.97
N LYS A 370 3.19 -9.47 3.68
CA LYS A 370 2.87 -10.75 3.07
C LYS A 370 1.38 -10.80 2.74
N THR A 371 1.06 -11.25 1.54
CA THR A 371 -0.30 -11.19 0.98
C THR A 371 -0.63 -12.49 0.29
N VAL A 372 -1.92 -12.72 0.09
CA VAL A 372 -2.45 -13.82 -0.70
C VAL A 372 -3.46 -13.30 -1.69
N VAL A 373 -3.70 -14.04 -2.77
CA VAL A 373 -4.85 -13.81 -3.66
C VAL A 373 -5.88 -14.91 -3.42
N LEU A 374 -7.09 -14.49 -3.06
CA LEU A 374 -8.25 -15.37 -2.93
C LEU A 374 -8.99 -15.43 -4.25
N PHE A 375 -9.17 -16.64 -4.79
CA PHE A 375 -10.01 -16.88 -5.96
C PHE A 375 -11.26 -17.64 -5.55
N PHE A 376 -12.41 -17.00 -5.68
CA PHE A 376 -13.68 -17.59 -5.25
C PHE A 376 -14.83 -17.29 -6.19
N LYS A 377 -15.80 -18.21 -6.22
CA LYS A 377 -17.01 -18.14 -7.04
C LYS A 377 -18.26 -18.11 -6.17
N LYS A 378 -19.24 -17.31 -6.53
CA LYS A 378 -20.53 -17.28 -5.81
C LYS A 378 -21.49 -18.35 -6.33
N GLY A 379 -22.19 -19.02 -5.41
CA GLY A 379 -23.32 -19.89 -5.71
C GLY A 379 -23.17 -21.33 -5.22
N GLU A 380 -21.96 -21.75 -4.85
CA GLU A 380 -21.70 -23.07 -4.28
C GLU A 380 -20.79 -22.94 -3.05
N PRO A 381 -20.95 -23.79 -2.02
CA PRO A 381 -20.03 -23.85 -0.89
C PRO A 381 -18.66 -24.41 -1.30
N THR A 382 -17.64 -24.06 -0.53
CA THR A 382 -16.29 -24.59 -0.69
C THR A 382 -16.24 -26.06 -0.29
N ARG A 383 -15.68 -26.91 -1.17
CA ARG A 383 -15.44 -28.34 -0.90
C ARG A 383 -13.97 -28.68 -0.77
N LYS A 384 -13.14 -28.04 -1.60
CA LYS A 384 -11.69 -28.21 -1.65
C LYS A 384 -11.04 -26.92 -2.09
N ILE A 385 -9.86 -26.65 -1.55
CA ILE A 385 -9.08 -25.44 -1.83
C ILE A 385 -7.74 -25.88 -2.40
N TRP A 386 -7.40 -25.40 -3.60
CA TRP A 386 -6.07 -25.58 -4.15
C TRP A 386 -5.17 -24.43 -3.71
N PHE A 387 -4.12 -24.73 -2.97
CA PHE A 387 -3.12 -23.77 -2.56
C PHE A 387 -1.95 -23.81 -3.54
N TYR A 388 -1.47 -22.63 -3.92
CA TYR A 388 -0.20 -22.47 -4.61
C TYR A 388 0.64 -21.48 -3.85
N GLN A 389 1.82 -21.90 -3.39
CA GLN A 389 2.78 -21.04 -2.72
C GLN A 389 3.89 -20.63 -3.70
N LEU A 390 3.96 -19.34 -4.00
CA LEU A 390 5.01 -18.79 -4.85
C LEU A 390 6.32 -18.73 -4.06
N ASN A 391 7.16 -19.76 -4.24
CA ASN A 391 8.51 -19.81 -3.71
C ASN A 391 9.50 -19.32 -4.77
N LEU A 392 10.32 -18.34 -4.43
CA LEU A 392 11.38 -17.83 -5.28
C LEU A 392 12.74 -18.00 -4.58
N GLU A 393 13.79 -18.26 -5.36
CA GLU A 393 15.17 -18.36 -4.86
C GLU A 393 15.76 -16.99 -4.46
N ARG A 394 15.04 -15.90 -4.78
CA ARG A 394 15.45 -14.52 -4.57
C ARG A 394 14.39 -13.74 -3.82
N ASN A 395 14.82 -12.77 -3.02
CA ASN A 395 13.93 -11.85 -2.33
C ASN A 395 13.37 -10.81 -3.30
N LEU A 396 12.08 -10.54 -3.22
CA LEU A 396 11.43 -9.50 -4.00
C LEU A 396 11.59 -8.12 -3.35
N GLY A 397 11.58 -7.08 -4.16
CA GLY A 397 11.63 -5.69 -3.71
C GLY A 397 11.79 -4.72 -4.88
N LYS A 398 12.13 -3.47 -4.58
CA LYS A 398 12.24 -2.40 -5.60
C LYS A 398 13.24 -2.72 -6.71
N THR A 399 14.37 -3.33 -6.38
CA THR A 399 15.43 -3.71 -7.33
C THR A 399 15.18 -5.04 -8.04
N ASN A 400 14.36 -5.90 -7.45
CA ASN A 400 14.01 -7.21 -7.99
C ASN A 400 12.49 -7.43 -7.88
N PRO A 401 11.70 -6.75 -8.73
CA PRO A 401 10.25 -6.81 -8.67
C PRO A 401 9.73 -8.17 -9.17
N LEU A 402 8.50 -8.50 -8.77
CA LEU A 402 7.76 -9.63 -9.32
C LEU A 402 7.64 -9.50 -10.85
N SER A 403 7.80 -10.60 -11.56
CA SER A 403 7.68 -10.71 -13.02
C SER A 403 6.56 -11.69 -13.43
N GLU A 404 6.18 -11.70 -14.71
CA GLU A 404 5.20 -12.67 -15.23
C GLU A 404 5.79 -14.09 -15.27
N ASP A 405 7.11 -14.21 -15.48
CA ASP A 405 7.82 -15.48 -15.51
C ASP A 405 7.79 -16.19 -14.14
N ASP A 406 7.87 -15.41 -13.04
CA ASP A 406 7.71 -15.95 -11.69
C ASP A 406 6.35 -16.64 -11.47
N LEU A 407 5.31 -16.17 -12.18
CA LEU A 407 3.94 -16.66 -12.06
C LEU A 407 3.56 -17.67 -13.16
N ALA A 408 4.47 -17.95 -14.10
CA ALA A 408 4.18 -18.79 -15.27
C ALA A 408 3.77 -20.21 -14.88
N GLU A 409 4.41 -20.80 -13.87
CA GLU A 409 4.06 -22.13 -13.37
C GLU A 409 2.65 -22.14 -12.76
N PHE A 410 2.32 -21.15 -11.92
CA PHE A 410 0.98 -21.01 -11.35
C PHE A 410 -0.09 -20.97 -12.46
N VAL A 411 0.11 -20.13 -13.48
CA VAL A 411 -0.81 -20.01 -14.63
C VAL A 411 -0.94 -21.34 -15.37
N ARG A 412 0.16 -22.07 -15.57
CA ARG A 412 0.16 -23.38 -16.24
C ARG A 412 -0.61 -24.44 -15.45
N LEU A 413 -0.47 -24.46 -14.12
CA LEU A 413 -1.09 -25.45 -13.25
C LEU A 413 -2.55 -25.11 -12.89
N TYR A 414 -2.95 -23.84 -12.97
CA TYR A 414 -4.28 -23.36 -12.56
C TYR A 414 -5.46 -24.13 -13.19
N PRO A 415 -5.47 -24.48 -14.50
CA PRO A 415 -6.60 -25.17 -15.10
C PRO A 415 -6.78 -26.59 -14.57
N THR A 416 -5.69 -27.32 -14.31
CA THR A 416 -5.72 -28.71 -13.83
C THR A 416 -5.70 -28.80 -12.31
N LYS A 417 -5.26 -27.75 -11.61
CA LYS A 417 -5.04 -27.70 -10.16
C LYS A 417 -4.19 -28.89 -9.69
N ALA A 418 -3.16 -29.22 -10.47
CA ALA A 418 -2.33 -30.37 -10.18
C ALA A 418 -1.48 -30.12 -8.93
N THR A 419 -1.17 -31.18 -8.19
CA THR A 419 -0.26 -31.15 -7.04
C THR A 419 1.18 -31.12 -7.55
N GLY A 420 2.03 -30.35 -6.87
CA GLY A 420 3.46 -30.27 -7.13
C GLY A 420 4.20 -29.65 -5.94
N ASP A 421 5.48 -29.35 -6.11
CA ASP A 421 6.33 -28.86 -5.00
C ASP A 421 5.79 -27.57 -4.37
N ASN A 422 5.20 -26.69 -5.19
CA ASN A 422 4.60 -25.43 -4.77
C ASN A 422 3.09 -25.48 -4.58
N SER A 423 2.42 -26.63 -4.78
CA SER A 423 0.96 -26.67 -4.79
C SER A 423 0.33 -27.95 -4.26
N TRP A 424 -0.77 -27.82 -3.52
CA TRP A 424 -1.48 -28.92 -2.88
C TRP A 424 -2.97 -28.60 -2.75
N THR A 425 -3.77 -29.60 -2.41
CA THR A 425 -5.22 -29.43 -2.18
C THR A 425 -5.55 -29.76 -0.74
N VAL A 426 -6.40 -28.95 -0.12
CA VAL A 426 -6.97 -29.17 1.21
C VAL A 426 -8.46 -29.40 1.05
N GLU A 427 -9.00 -30.46 1.66
CA GLU A 427 -10.44 -30.71 1.67
C GLU A 427 -11.10 -29.99 2.85
N MET A 428 -12.35 -29.56 2.67
CA MET A 428 -13.09 -28.83 3.71
C MET A 428 -13.25 -29.64 5.00
N LYS A 429 -13.24 -30.97 4.93
CA LYS A 429 -13.32 -31.87 6.09
C LYS A 429 -12.08 -31.82 6.99
N ASP A 430 -10.94 -31.38 6.44
CA ASP A 430 -9.65 -31.31 7.15
C ASP A 430 -9.43 -29.91 7.76
N ILE A 431 -10.32 -28.96 7.47
CA ILE A 431 -10.31 -27.61 8.05
C ILE A 431 -11.07 -27.65 9.39
N ASP A 432 -10.47 -27.04 10.41
CA ASP A 432 -11.11 -26.93 11.73
C ASP A 432 -12.39 -26.09 11.64
N SER A 433 -13.52 -26.71 11.95
CA SER A 433 -14.85 -26.09 11.90
C SER A 433 -15.12 -25.02 12.96
N THR A 434 -14.22 -24.85 13.93
CA THR A 434 -14.37 -23.87 15.01
C THR A 434 -13.74 -22.52 14.65
N ASN A 435 -12.55 -22.53 14.04
CA ASN A 435 -11.79 -21.32 13.70
C ASN A 435 -11.66 -21.07 12.19
N PHE A 436 -11.99 -22.06 11.35
CA PHE A 436 -11.85 -22.00 9.90
C PHE A 436 -10.46 -21.55 9.45
N ASP A 437 -9.40 -21.97 10.14
CA ASP A 437 -8.02 -21.61 9.80
C ASP A 437 -7.63 -22.16 8.42
N LEU A 438 -7.08 -21.29 7.57
CA LEU A 438 -6.65 -21.59 6.20
C LEU A 438 -5.12 -21.51 6.03
N SER A 439 -4.35 -21.30 7.10
CA SER A 439 -2.89 -21.16 7.10
C SER A 439 -2.15 -22.50 7.02
N VAL A 440 -2.54 -23.34 6.05
CA VAL A 440 -1.96 -24.66 5.88
C VAL A 440 -0.52 -24.55 5.37
N LYS A 441 0.42 -25.21 6.07
CA LYS A 441 1.81 -25.32 5.64
C LYS A 441 1.91 -26.20 4.39
N ASN A 442 2.82 -25.84 3.48
CA ASN A 442 3.07 -26.65 2.28
C ASN A 442 3.57 -28.05 2.66
N PRO A 443 2.81 -29.13 2.38
CA PRO A 443 3.18 -30.49 2.77
C PRO A 443 4.24 -31.11 1.86
N ASN A 444 4.43 -30.57 0.66
CA ASN A 444 5.32 -31.12 -0.37
C ASN A 444 6.75 -30.60 -0.25
N LYS A 445 6.92 -29.50 0.46
CA LYS A 445 8.25 -29.02 0.84
C LYS A 445 8.62 -29.72 2.12
N LYS A 446 9.57 -30.67 2.04
CA LYS A 446 10.33 -31.06 3.23
C LYS A 446 10.92 -29.75 3.76
N GLU A 447 10.66 -29.41 5.00
CA GLU A 447 11.58 -28.50 5.70
C GLU A 447 12.94 -29.18 5.58
N GLU A 448 13.75 -28.80 4.58
CA GLU A 448 15.16 -28.69 4.87
C GLU A 448 15.19 -27.69 6.02
N ASN A 449 15.22 -28.22 7.24
CA ASN A 449 16.09 -27.67 8.24
C ASN A 449 17.47 -27.63 7.58
N ILE A 450 17.71 -26.61 6.75
CA ILE A 450 19.01 -26.04 6.61
C ILE A 450 19.26 -25.29 7.93
N LEU A 451 19.22 -26.02 9.05
CA LEU A 451 20.27 -25.90 10.05
C LEU A 451 21.54 -26.23 9.25
N ARG A 452 22.07 -25.23 8.53
CA ARG A 452 23.42 -25.31 7.98
C ARG A 452 24.23 -25.75 9.17
N SER A 453 24.96 -26.85 9.04
CA SER A 453 25.77 -27.29 10.17
C SER A 453 26.69 -26.10 10.52
N PRO A 454 26.93 -25.79 11.81
CA PRO A 454 27.79 -24.68 12.18
C PRO A 454 29.15 -24.71 11.45
N LYS A 455 29.62 -25.91 11.06
CA LYS A 455 30.81 -26.14 10.24
C LYS A 455 30.71 -25.60 8.81
N GLU A 456 29.56 -25.67 8.15
CA GLU A 456 29.37 -25.15 6.79
C GLU A 456 29.27 -23.62 6.78
N ILE A 457 28.60 -23.05 7.79
CA ILE A 457 28.58 -21.60 8.04
C ILE A 457 30.01 -21.10 8.29
N LEU A 458 30.77 -21.79 9.15
CA LEU A 458 32.17 -21.45 9.45
C LEU A 458 33.08 -21.53 8.22
N LYS A 459 32.89 -22.52 7.34
CA LYS A 459 33.69 -22.68 6.12
C LYS A 459 33.44 -21.57 5.10
N GLU A 460 32.21 -21.06 5.04
CA GLU A 460 31.81 -19.94 4.19
C GLU A 460 32.27 -18.60 4.78
N MET A 461 32.24 -18.45 6.10
CA MET A 461 32.81 -17.29 6.83
C MET A 461 34.35 -17.23 6.77
N GLU A 462 35.03 -18.38 6.80
CA GLU A 462 36.49 -18.48 6.55
C GLU A 462 36.85 -18.08 5.12
N ARG A 463 35.98 -18.39 4.15
CA ARG A 463 36.15 -18.02 2.74
C ARG A 463 35.97 -16.52 2.48
N LEU A 464 35.29 -15.81 3.38
CA LEU A 464 34.92 -14.39 3.23
C LEU A 464 35.89 -13.40 3.89
N GLY A 465 36.87 -13.87 4.67
CA GLY A 465 38.01 -13.05 5.12
C GLY A 465 37.71 -11.95 6.16
N GLU A 466 38.74 -11.66 6.96
CA GLU A 466 38.87 -10.67 8.06
C GLU A 466 37.91 -10.71 9.26
N SER A 467 36.69 -11.26 9.17
CA SER A 467 35.78 -11.33 10.33
C SER A 467 36.05 -12.49 11.31
N GLY A 468 37.00 -13.38 11.01
CA GLY A 468 37.26 -14.62 11.76
C GLY A 468 38.11 -14.52 13.04
N LYS A 469 38.62 -13.33 13.41
CA LYS A 469 39.53 -13.19 14.56
C LYS A 469 38.84 -13.01 15.92
N PHE A 470 37.55 -12.70 15.95
CA PHE A 470 36.84 -12.39 17.21
C PHE A 470 36.26 -13.61 17.95
N LEU A 471 36.09 -14.76 17.28
CA LEU A 471 35.41 -15.92 17.85
C LEU A 471 36.33 -16.94 18.53
N THR A 472 37.65 -16.89 18.30
CA THR A 472 38.62 -17.74 19.00
C THR A 472 38.80 -17.35 20.46
N GLN A 473 38.54 -16.10 20.84
CA GLN A 473 38.63 -15.65 22.24
C GLN A 473 37.42 -16.07 23.09
N THR A 474 36.27 -16.32 22.47
CA THR A 474 35.04 -16.69 23.19
C THR A 474 35.03 -18.17 23.59
N LEU A 475 35.64 -19.05 22.79
CA LEU A 475 35.74 -20.49 23.09
C LEU A 475 36.71 -20.80 24.24
N ASP A 476 37.78 -20.02 24.39
CA ASP A 476 38.76 -20.17 25.48
C ASP A 476 38.16 -19.85 26.87
N TYR A 477 37.04 -19.12 26.88
CA TYR A 477 36.30 -18.73 28.08
C TYR A 477 35.31 -19.81 28.55
N ILE A 478 34.84 -20.66 27.64
CA ILE A 478 33.85 -21.70 27.92
C ILE A 478 34.53 -22.96 28.50
N GLU A 479 35.79 -23.24 28.15
CA GLU A 479 36.51 -24.41 28.69
C GLU A 479 37.01 -24.25 30.15
N LYS A 480 37.09 -23.04 30.71
CA LYS A 480 37.76 -22.78 32.00
C LYS A 480 36.87 -22.49 33.21
N GLY A 481 35.55 -22.61 33.13
CA GLY A 481 34.66 -21.94 34.09
C GLY A 481 33.58 -22.75 34.81
N SER A 482 33.78 -24.03 35.13
CA SER A 482 32.84 -24.76 35.99
C SER A 482 32.81 -24.23 37.43
N LYS A 483 31.72 -23.55 37.81
CA LYS A 483 31.06 -23.56 39.16
C LYS A 483 30.01 -22.44 39.25
N VAL A 484 28.72 -22.79 39.16
CA VAL A 484 27.65 -21.91 39.65
C VAL A 484 26.82 -22.65 40.71
N LYS A 485 26.74 -22.03 41.88
CA LYS A 485 25.92 -22.44 43.03
C LYS A 485 24.43 -22.39 42.66
N ARG A 486 23.71 -23.48 42.94
CA ARG A 486 22.24 -23.54 42.94
C ARG A 486 21.65 -22.38 43.76
N LYS A 487 20.94 -21.46 43.08
CA LYS A 487 19.99 -20.54 43.72
C LYS A 487 18.58 -21.06 43.39
N LYS A 488 17.78 -21.25 44.45
CA LYS A 488 16.44 -21.85 44.48
C LYS A 488 15.59 -21.53 43.23
N MET A 489 15.16 -22.58 42.52
CA MET A 489 13.96 -22.53 41.68
C MET A 489 12.76 -22.16 42.56
N ARG A 490 12.07 -21.07 42.21
CA ARG A 490 10.71 -20.83 42.68
C ARG A 490 9.75 -21.71 41.89
N SER A 491 8.82 -22.31 42.60
CA SER A 491 7.77 -23.19 42.10
C SER A 491 6.81 -22.46 41.17
N ILE A 492 6.38 -23.20 40.15
CA ILE A 492 5.36 -22.90 39.16
C ILE A 492 4.00 -22.74 39.86
N SER A 493 3.47 -21.51 39.94
CA SER A 493 2.03 -21.16 40.03
C SER A 493 1.79 -19.67 40.35
N GLU A 494 2.37 -18.74 39.59
CA GLU A 494 1.90 -17.34 39.58
C GLU A 494 1.44 -17.04 38.14
N GLU A 495 0.16 -16.72 37.96
CA GLU A 495 -0.40 -16.30 36.67
C GLU A 495 0.37 -15.06 36.19
N LEU A 496 0.97 -15.13 35.00
CA LEU A 496 1.62 -13.98 34.36
C LEU A 496 0.55 -12.91 34.09
N SER A 497 0.65 -11.77 34.77
CA SER A 497 -0.21 -10.62 34.51
C SER A 497 0.37 -9.83 33.33
N LEU A 498 -0.08 -10.15 32.12
CA LEU A 498 0.35 -9.47 30.90
C LEU A 498 -0.36 -8.13 30.72
N VAL A 499 0.36 -7.17 30.16
CA VAL A 499 -0.12 -5.82 29.82
C VAL A 499 0.34 -5.46 28.42
N SER A 500 -0.61 -5.05 27.57
CA SER A 500 -0.38 -4.59 26.20
C SER A 500 0.17 -3.16 26.19
N ILE A 501 1.37 -2.98 25.65
CA ILE A 501 2.05 -1.69 25.54
C ILE A 501 2.24 -1.32 24.07
N PRO A 502 1.85 -0.10 23.63
CA PRO A 502 2.02 0.33 22.24
C PRO A 502 3.47 0.67 21.92
N VAL A 503 3.93 0.31 20.72
CA VAL A 503 5.16 0.82 20.10
C VAL A 503 4.80 2.09 19.34
N VAL A 504 5.31 3.23 19.76
CA VAL A 504 4.80 4.55 19.33
C VAL A 504 5.78 5.37 18.51
N ALA A 505 7.05 4.96 18.42
CA ALA A 505 8.07 5.69 17.69
C ALA A 505 9.36 4.86 17.51
N SER A 506 10.23 5.35 16.65
CA SER A 506 11.66 5.03 16.65
C SER A 506 12.45 6.20 17.23
N ALA A 507 13.59 5.93 17.87
CA ALA A 507 14.51 6.97 18.35
C ALA A 507 15.97 6.59 18.04
N GLY A 508 16.71 7.57 17.55
CA GLY A 508 18.10 7.42 17.18
C GLY A 508 19.01 7.25 18.39
N CYS A 509 19.78 6.18 18.41
CA CYS A 509 20.95 6.07 19.25
C CYS A 509 22.10 6.87 18.62
N ASP A 510 22.51 6.57 17.39
CA ASP A 510 23.55 7.31 16.66
C ASP A 510 23.05 8.01 15.39
N ASP A 511 21.87 7.65 14.91
CA ASP A 511 21.25 8.26 13.73
C ASP A 511 20.37 9.46 14.11
N VAL A 512 20.83 10.66 13.77
CA VAL A 512 20.09 11.92 13.99
C VAL A 512 19.08 12.22 12.87
N SER A 513 18.78 11.28 11.98
CA SER A 513 17.75 11.43 10.93
C SER A 513 16.35 10.98 11.36
N VAL A 514 16.20 10.42 12.57
CA VAL A 514 14.93 9.94 13.11
C VAL A 514 14.08 11.11 13.61
N PHE A 515 13.05 11.48 12.83
CA PHE A 515 12.09 12.52 13.20
C PHE A 515 11.15 12.05 14.31
N ALA A 516 10.84 12.95 15.24
CA ALA A 516 9.91 12.71 16.33
C ALA A 516 8.46 12.82 15.82
N GLU A 517 7.91 11.72 15.33
CA GLU A 517 6.47 11.56 15.05
C GLU A 517 5.92 10.42 15.92
N GLU A 518 4.91 10.71 16.73
CA GLU A 518 4.23 9.68 17.55
C GLU A 518 3.22 8.94 16.66
N ASN A 519 3.57 7.72 16.24
CA ASN A 519 2.74 6.85 15.41
C ASN A 519 2.73 5.45 16.02
N ILE A 520 1.54 4.91 16.33
CA ILE A 520 1.42 3.57 16.89
C ILE A 520 1.70 2.55 15.77
N GLU A 521 2.86 1.88 15.84
CA GLU A 521 3.30 0.86 14.87
C GLU A 521 2.70 -0.52 15.16
N ASN A 522 2.65 -0.93 16.44
CA ASN A 522 2.20 -2.25 16.93
C ASN A 522 1.99 -2.22 18.45
N TYR A 523 1.53 -3.33 19.04
CA TYR A 523 1.46 -3.54 20.49
C TYR A 523 2.26 -4.79 20.91
N PHE A 524 2.79 -4.79 22.14
CA PHE A 524 3.47 -5.93 22.74
C PHE A 524 2.91 -6.21 24.13
N ASP A 525 2.54 -7.45 24.39
CA ASP A 525 2.23 -7.92 25.73
C ASP A 525 3.53 -8.17 26.48
N ILE A 526 3.68 -7.47 27.59
CA ILE A 526 4.80 -7.63 28.51
C ILE A 526 4.25 -8.01 29.88
N ASP A 527 4.99 -8.82 30.63
CA ASP A 527 4.66 -9.06 32.04
C ASP A 527 4.68 -7.74 32.81
N LYS A 528 3.62 -7.46 33.58
CA LYS A 528 3.48 -6.26 34.41
C LYS A 528 4.69 -6.03 35.33
N SER A 529 5.40 -7.08 35.72
CA SER A 529 6.63 -6.99 36.53
C SER A 529 7.76 -6.20 35.86
N PHE A 530 7.71 -5.99 34.53
CA PHE A 530 8.64 -5.09 33.82
C PHE A 530 8.33 -3.60 34.02
N ILE A 531 7.13 -3.27 34.51
CA ILE A 531 6.68 -1.91 34.82
C ILE A 531 6.80 -1.70 36.34
N PRO A 532 7.62 -0.74 36.80
CA PRO A 532 7.72 -0.45 38.24
C PRO A 532 6.36 0.01 38.79
N ASP A 533 5.98 -0.45 39.99
CA ASP A 533 4.68 -0.14 40.63
C ASP A 533 4.34 1.36 40.74
N ARG A 534 5.35 2.23 40.69
CA ARG A 534 5.21 3.69 40.74
C ARG A 534 4.79 4.33 39.40
N VAL A 535 4.73 3.56 38.33
CA VAL A 535 4.47 4.02 36.96
C VAL A 535 3.10 3.52 36.52
N SER A 536 2.23 4.42 36.06
CA SER A 536 0.94 4.05 35.50
C SER A 536 1.14 3.40 34.13
N ILE A 537 0.42 2.33 33.83
CA ILE A 537 0.47 1.64 32.53
C ILE A 537 0.13 2.60 31.38
N GLU A 538 -0.79 3.54 31.60
CA GLU A 538 -1.21 4.54 30.61
C GLU A 538 -0.08 5.49 30.19
N ASP A 539 0.96 5.61 31.03
CA ASP A 539 2.13 6.44 30.80
C ASP A 539 3.30 5.65 30.18
N VAL A 540 3.10 4.38 29.85
CA VAL A 540 4.17 3.51 29.35
C VAL A 540 4.00 3.23 27.86
N VAL A 541 5.09 3.37 27.11
CA VAL A 541 5.15 3.07 25.68
C VAL A 541 6.48 2.40 25.31
N LEU A 542 6.52 1.76 24.15
CA LEU A 542 7.73 1.19 23.57
C LEU A 542 8.26 2.09 22.45
N VAL A 543 9.59 2.23 22.42
CA VAL A 543 10.32 2.97 21.38
C VAL A 543 11.37 2.05 20.77
N ARG A 544 11.44 2.01 19.44
CA ARG A 544 12.47 1.23 18.73
C ARG A 544 13.79 1.99 18.72
N ALA A 545 14.85 1.37 19.22
CA ALA A 545 16.20 1.93 19.16
C ALA A 545 16.78 1.78 17.73
N VAL A 546 17.34 2.85 17.19
CA VAL A 546 17.99 2.86 15.86
C VAL A 546 19.45 3.28 16.03
N GLY A 547 20.38 2.34 15.89
CA GLY A 547 21.81 2.58 16.07
C GLY A 547 22.46 1.94 17.30
N ASP A 548 23.78 2.08 17.42
CA ASP A 548 24.58 1.28 18.37
C ASP A 548 25.29 2.08 19.47
N SER A 549 25.16 3.41 19.50
CA SER A 549 25.86 4.26 20.49
C SER A 549 25.33 4.18 21.93
N MET A 550 24.45 3.22 22.23
CA MET A 550 23.96 2.88 23.56
C MET A 550 24.18 1.39 23.90
N GLU A 551 25.06 0.68 23.18
CA GLU A 551 25.32 -0.75 23.38
C GLU A 551 25.76 -1.12 24.82
N GLU A 552 26.58 -0.29 25.49
CA GLU A 552 27.02 -0.53 26.88
C GLU A 552 25.88 -0.27 27.87
N ALA A 553 24.79 0.35 27.41
CA ALA A 553 23.54 0.47 28.15
C ALA A 553 22.63 -0.76 28.03
N ASN A 554 23.07 -1.80 27.30
CA ASN A 554 22.26 -2.92 26.81
C ASN A 554 21.10 -2.47 25.89
N ILE A 555 21.31 -1.42 25.10
CA ILE A 555 20.37 -0.98 24.05
C ILE A 555 21.07 -1.16 22.71
N LYS A 556 20.68 -2.19 21.96
CA LYS A 556 21.23 -2.49 20.63
C LYS A 556 20.30 -1.98 19.54
N ASN A 557 20.82 -1.87 18.33
CA ASN A 557 20.00 -1.53 17.18
C ASN A 557 18.82 -2.50 17.01
N ASN A 558 17.63 -1.95 16.78
CA ASN A 558 16.32 -2.59 16.69
C ASN A 558 15.68 -3.10 18.00
N ASP A 559 16.33 -2.94 19.16
CA ASP A 559 15.71 -3.29 20.45
C ASP A 559 14.46 -2.44 20.74
N LEU A 560 13.53 -3.02 21.48
CA LEU A 560 12.35 -2.31 21.99
C LEU A 560 12.65 -1.79 23.40
N VAL A 561 12.65 -0.46 23.54
CA VAL A 561 12.97 0.24 24.78
C VAL A 561 11.66 0.66 25.45
N LEU A 562 11.43 0.18 26.67
CA LEU A 562 10.27 0.53 27.49
C LEU A 562 10.51 1.88 28.16
N VAL A 563 9.64 2.86 27.90
CA VAL A 563 9.79 4.23 28.38
C VAL A 563 8.53 4.72 29.12
N GLU A 564 8.74 5.57 30.13
CA GLU A 564 7.70 6.28 30.88
C GLU A 564 7.58 7.71 30.34
N LYS A 565 6.38 8.13 29.97
CA LYS A 565 6.05 9.49 29.57
C LYS A 565 6.18 10.45 30.77
N LEU A 566 6.93 11.53 30.56
CA LEU A 566 7.21 12.56 31.54
C LEU A 566 6.30 13.78 31.29
N HIS A 567 5.04 13.71 31.73
CA HIS A 567 4.06 14.79 31.51
C HIS A 567 4.41 16.08 32.27
N SER A 568 4.61 15.97 33.58
CA SER A 568 4.87 17.10 34.51
C SER A 568 6.11 16.89 35.40
N ARG A 569 6.76 15.73 35.29
CA ARG A 569 7.97 15.36 36.04
C ARG A 569 9.19 15.64 35.16
N GLN A 570 10.18 16.34 35.69
CA GLN A 570 11.46 16.49 35.00
C GLN A 570 12.30 15.22 35.12
N ALA A 571 13.00 14.87 34.04
CA ALA A 571 14.03 13.83 34.08
C ALA A 571 15.10 14.19 35.11
N LYS A 572 15.65 13.18 35.78
CA LYS A 572 16.73 13.37 36.76
C LYS A 572 18.09 13.24 36.11
N ASP A 573 19.08 13.84 36.77
CA ASP A 573 20.47 13.67 36.39
C ASP A 573 20.87 12.19 36.34
N ASN A 574 21.68 11.84 35.36
CA ASN A 574 22.14 10.48 35.06
C ASN A 574 21.06 9.48 34.61
N GLU A 575 19.82 9.90 34.35
CA GLU A 575 18.80 9.01 33.77
C GLU A 575 19.06 8.75 32.28
N ARG A 576 18.59 7.61 31.77
CA ARG A 576 18.49 7.34 30.33
C ARG A 576 17.14 7.88 29.85
N VAL A 577 17.15 8.66 28.78
CA VAL A 577 15.97 9.39 28.34
C VAL A 577 15.81 9.33 26.83
N VAL A 578 14.56 9.54 26.39
CA VAL A 578 14.26 9.93 25.02
C VAL A 578 14.17 11.45 25.02
N ALA A 579 15.04 12.11 24.26
CA ALA A 579 15.07 13.56 24.10
C ALA A 579 14.71 13.94 22.66
N ILE A 580 13.98 15.03 22.49
CA ILE A 580 13.67 15.64 21.19
C ILE A 580 14.53 16.89 21.04
N ILE A 581 15.33 16.92 19.97
CA ILE A 581 16.24 18.02 19.61
C ILE A 581 15.99 18.35 18.15
N ASP A 582 15.62 19.59 17.83
CA ASP A 582 15.33 20.01 16.45
C ASP A 582 14.38 19.05 15.70
N SER A 583 13.30 18.62 16.39
CA SER A 583 12.31 17.65 15.89
C SER A 583 12.82 16.22 15.67
N LYS A 584 13.98 15.85 16.22
CA LYS A 584 14.57 14.50 16.14
C LYS A 584 14.59 13.82 17.49
N ALA A 585 14.18 12.56 17.55
CA ALA A 585 14.15 11.79 18.79
C ALA A 585 15.47 11.00 18.98
N VAL A 586 16.10 11.15 20.16
CA VAL A 586 17.35 10.44 20.50
C VAL A 586 17.30 9.76 21.85
N ILE A 587 17.95 8.60 21.98
CA ILE A 587 18.12 7.88 23.25
C ILE A 587 19.52 8.12 23.81
N LYS A 588 19.62 8.76 24.97
CA LYS A 588 20.90 9.12 25.61
C LYS A 588 20.82 9.12 27.13
N ARG A 589 21.98 9.10 27.78
CA ARG A 589 22.09 9.42 29.20
C ARG A 589 22.14 10.92 29.40
N VAL A 590 21.21 11.48 30.15
CA VAL A 590 21.15 12.92 30.42
C VAL A 590 21.99 13.30 31.63
N ASN A 591 22.72 14.40 31.52
CA ASN A 591 23.37 15.07 32.64
C ASN A 591 23.01 16.55 32.63
N PHE A 592 22.55 17.09 33.76
CA PHE A 592 22.19 18.49 33.93
C PHE A 592 23.33 19.26 34.58
N THR A 593 23.81 20.30 33.91
CA THR A 593 24.79 21.23 34.46
C THR A 593 24.15 22.60 34.68
N LYS A 594 24.85 23.51 35.39
CA LYS A 594 24.33 24.87 35.64
C LYS A 594 23.97 25.65 34.37
N ASN A 595 24.61 25.35 33.23
CA ASN A 595 24.51 26.15 32.00
C ASN A 595 24.16 25.33 30.74
N ALA A 596 24.00 24.01 30.84
CA ALA A 596 23.74 23.13 29.68
C ALA A 596 23.22 21.76 30.11
N VAL A 597 22.54 21.09 29.18
CA VAL A 597 22.18 19.66 29.26
C VAL A 597 23.09 18.86 28.35
N ILE A 598 23.70 17.80 28.90
CA ILE A 598 24.62 16.94 28.18
C ILE A 598 23.95 15.59 27.97
N LEU A 599 23.77 15.18 26.72
CA LEU A 599 23.24 13.88 26.33
C LEU A 599 24.39 12.99 25.85
N SER A 600 24.80 12.05 26.68
CA SER A 600 25.97 11.21 26.45
C SER A 600 25.60 9.85 25.84
N PRO A 601 26.35 9.36 24.84
CA PRO A 601 26.29 7.97 24.42
C PRO A 601 26.85 7.04 25.51
N GLU A 602 26.47 5.77 25.47
CA GLU A 602 27.02 4.68 26.29
C GLU A 602 27.58 3.61 25.36
N SER A 603 28.78 3.84 24.83
CA SER A 603 29.48 2.90 23.93
C SER A 603 30.99 2.96 24.17
N LYS A 604 31.69 1.84 23.92
CA LYS A 604 33.17 1.79 23.92
C LYS A 604 33.77 2.46 22.69
N ASN A 605 32.98 2.68 21.64
CA ASN A 605 33.42 3.33 20.42
C ASN A 605 33.50 4.85 20.61
N LYS A 606 34.72 5.38 20.60
CA LYS A 606 35.01 6.82 20.81
C LYS A 606 34.52 7.72 19.67
N ILE A 607 34.01 7.16 18.57
CA ILE A 607 33.41 7.93 17.47
C ILE A 607 32.14 8.65 17.92
N TYR A 608 31.41 8.08 18.89
CA TYR A 608 30.17 8.65 19.40
C TYR A 608 30.48 9.74 20.42
N LYS A 609 30.08 10.97 20.11
CA LYS A 609 30.32 12.15 20.94
C LYS A 609 29.05 12.56 21.71
N PRO A 610 29.18 13.11 22.93
CA PRO A 610 28.05 13.71 23.63
C PRO A 610 27.45 14.90 22.87
N ILE A 611 26.14 15.08 22.99
CA ILE A 611 25.41 16.24 22.49
C ILE A 611 25.24 17.24 23.63
N ILE A 612 25.69 18.47 23.45
CA ILE A 612 25.61 19.53 24.47
C ILE A 612 24.57 20.54 24.02
N ILE A 613 23.53 20.72 24.83
CA ILE A 613 22.37 21.55 24.50
C ILE A 613 22.26 22.67 25.52
N LYS A 614 22.03 23.90 25.04
CA LYS A 614 21.80 25.07 25.88
C LYS A 614 20.34 25.53 25.88
N ASP A 615 19.67 25.46 24.72
CA ASP A 615 18.28 25.86 24.52
C ASP A 615 17.56 24.86 23.56
N ASN A 616 16.22 24.92 23.47
CA ASN A 616 15.38 24.18 22.51
C ASN A 616 15.51 22.64 22.53
N PHE A 617 15.30 22.02 23.69
CA PHE A 617 15.10 20.57 23.79
C PHE A 617 13.90 20.23 24.65
N ASN A 618 13.34 19.05 24.42
CA ASN A 618 12.31 18.47 25.27
C ASN A 618 12.72 17.04 25.66
N ILE A 619 12.40 16.62 26.87
CA ILE A 619 12.63 15.24 27.33
C ILE A 619 11.27 14.62 27.66
N PRO A 620 10.54 14.12 26.64
CA PRO A 620 9.18 13.62 26.82
C PRO A 620 9.11 12.28 27.55
N ALA A 621 10.21 11.52 27.64
CA ALA A 621 10.17 10.21 28.28
C ALA A 621 11.51 9.79 28.90
N ARG A 622 11.45 8.92 29.92
CA ARG A 622 12.62 8.24 30.49
C ARG A 622 12.59 6.73 30.24
N VAL A 623 13.76 6.13 30.07
CA VAL A 623 13.92 4.69 29.87
C VAL A 623 13.73 3.95 31.20
N ILE A 624 12.83 2.98 31.18
CA ILE A 624 12.52 2.09 32.31
C ILE A 624 13.28 0.77 32.15
N ASN A 625 13.21 0.16 30.97
CA ASN A 625 13.74 -1.17 30.69
C ASN A 625 14.03 -1.37 29.19
N VAL A 626 14.73 -2.45 28.85
CA VAL A 626 15.01 -2.85 27.46
C VAL A 626 14.54 -4.27 27.25
N ILE A 627 13.80 -4.49 26.18
CA ILE A 627 13.30 -5.81 25.77
C ILE A 627 14.25 -6.34 24.70
N ASP A 628 15.04 -7.36 25.07
CA ASP A 628 15.93 -8.06 24.15
C ASP A 628 15.10 -8.99 23.26
N THR A 629 14.95 -8.61 22.00
CA THR A 629 14.16 -9.36 21.01
C THR A 629 14.94 -10.49 20.32
N ASN A 630 16.21 -10.68 20.67
CA ASN A 630 17.12 -11.65 20.02
C ASN A 630 17.48 -12.86 20.90
N SER A 631 16.92 -13.00 22.11
CA SER A 631 17.23 -14.14 23.00
C SER A 631 16.16 -15.24 22.94
N GLU A 632 16.56 -16.51 22.82
CA GLU A 632 15.64 -17.68 22.78
C GLU A 632 14.82 -17.86 24.07
N ASP A 633 15.26 -17.27 25.19
CA ASP A 633 14.53 -17.23 26.47
C ASP A 633 13.39 -16.17 26.51
N SER A 634 13.23 -15.35 25.45
CA SER A 634 12.29 -14.22 25.41
C SER A 634 10.84 -14.59 25.07
N GLU A 635 10.61 -15.74 24.40
CA GLU A 635 9.26 -16.18 23.99
C GLU A 635 8.32 -16.50 25.17
N LEU A 636 8.87 -16.79 26.35
CA LEU A 636 8.10 -17.04 27.57
C LEU A 636 7.73 -15.76 28.34
N LYS A 637 8.30 -14.60 27.99
CA LYS A 637 8.15 -13.34 28.75
C LYS A 637 7.47 -12.21 27.99
N TYR A 638 7.41 -12.29 26.66
CA TYR A 638 6.83 -11.26 25.81
C TYR A 638 6.07 -11.91 24.66
N GLN A 639 4.84 -11.45 24.43
CA GLN A 639 4.04 -11.91 23.31
C GLN A 639 3.75 -10.73 22.39
N ARG A 640 4.21 -10.80 21.15
CA ARG A 640 3.93 -9.77 20.15
C ARG A 640 2.45 -9.85 19.80
N ILE A 641 1.73 -8.74 19.96
CA ILE A 641 0.33 -8.66 19.57
C ILE A 641 0.30 -8.30 18.08
N GLU A 642 -0.09 -9.24 17.25
CA GLU A 642 -0.49 -8.94 15.87
C GLU A 642 -1.91 -8.35 15.87
N GLY A 643 -1.99 -7.04 16.13
CA GLY A 643 -3.11 -6.14 15.80
C GLY A 643 -4.38 -6.23 16.65
N GLN A 644 -4.58 -5.28 17.58
CA GLN A 644 -5.90 -4.66 17.82
C GLN A 644 -6.13 -3.54 16.81
#